data_AF-A0A938BKV5-F1
#
_entry.id   AF-A0A938BKV5-F1
#
_cell.length_a   1.000
_cell.length_b   1.000
_cell.length_c   1.000
_cell.angle_alpha   90.00
_cell.angle_beta   90.00
_cell.angle_gamma   90.00
#
_symmetry.space_group_name_H-M   'P 1'
#
loop_
_entity.id
_entity.type
_entity.pdbx_description
1 polymer ?
#
loop_
_entity_poly.entity_id
_entity_poly.type
_entity_poly.pdbx_seq_one_letter_code
_entity_poly.pdbx_strand_id
1 'polypeptide(L)'
;MIGRSTLRRGALAGAALAALACAAGMLSAAGDDRGWLGIYTEPVAELPELDDDAGGEAALRGALVGLRIHSIYPRSAAEAGGLLAGDIIVAVGGRPLRCPADSAQAVLRGAIAERRAGALLPLRVVRDARLLRLARNDEAADLAAERRFLRDARAVVDSLGPGDELALRVEVRRAVLDLPVLLGPMPSARWPAPRSNREMEPWAALPPSRLAPLAQALADSFGLRAQTDDLFERLARCHAGADPYRLEAMIFGHRDPFRLESLAGWITAGFGPDPAGCLRHAARLLGPTASPLQPAPAPPLAFPEGRDAFLAAMWAQVDSAFAAAARCRARAFGSFSPQEMAFLEAQRWRLTEVFAERIYIHLDRDRDRFEGNDRLIALAARLDYPALLEAAAHLARLADPLWASAVGLGLRRAFADSLDRDVLVERRTPHGRMIIGGTTGRWHRETDAAFVLDLGGDDFYSGSHGAGGVSAGVPLSLVIDLAGDDAYEATHAGAQGAGCLGVGGLLDLAGDDQYIGAQWCQGAGYFGVGWLDDRAGDDTYRGHAFCQGAGLFGFGLLLDHGGRDRYEADAHAQGVGLPKGIGALLDLGGDDEYYAKGRYPTSYGDAGIFDAWSQGCGTGFRTIASGGLGLLLDGGGANRFEAGNFSQGGGYYYGMGILEARGDEGDLYIGSRYNQGFSAHQAVGVFLEHGGDDIYTTRQGVAQGLAWDESVTLFVDAAGDDRYQGGAFFSLGAAAHNSCCLFLDRRGRDEYRYAPGPGRAGGNDYHGGTSLSLFVDEGGAGDIQPAEEALRDGLLYRPEHGFVLDIPGTIEEWLSAR
;
A
#
# COMPACT_ATOMS: atom_id res chain seq x y z
N MET A 1 18.65 -12.91 53.67
CA MET A 1 17.46 -13.42 54.39
C MET A 1 16.27 -13.29 53.46
N ILE A 2 15.59 -14.40 53.18
CA ILE A 2 14.61 -14.57 52.10
C ILE A 2 13.30 -13.83 52.44
N GLY A 3 12.91 -12.85 51.64
CA GLY A 3 11.57 -12.29 51.61
C GLY A 3 10.73 -12.96 50.52
N ARG A 4 9.95 -13.98 50.89
CA ARG A 4 8.92 -14.57 50.02
C ARG A 4 7.82 -13.52 49.80
N SER A 5 7.74 -12.90 48.62
CA SER A 5 6.51 -12.25 48.17
C SER A 5 5.63 -13.30 47.48
N THR A 6 4.75 -13.92 48.27
CA THR A 6 3.61 -14.66 47.74
C THR A 6 2.66 -13.67 47.07
N LEU A 7 2.80 -13.50 45.75
CA LEU A 7 1.76 -12.93 44.90
C LEU A 7 0.51 -13.79 45.06
N ARG A 8 -0.47 -13.29 45.82
CA ARG A 8 -1.75 -13.96 46.07
C ARG A 8 -2.46 -14.20 44.74
N ARG A 9 -2.83 -15.46 44.48
CA ARG A 9 -3.69 -15.92 43.36
C ARG A 9 -4.96 -15.06 43.13
N GLY A 10 -5.44 -14.33 44.15
CA GLY A 10 -6.60 -13.45 44.05
C GLY A 10 -6.39 -12.15 43.24
N ALA A 11 -5.16 -11.62 43.16
CA ALA A 11 -4.89 -10.39 42.40
C ALA A 11 -4.82 -10.63 40.88
N LEU A 12 -4.30 -11.78 40.47
CA LEU A 12 -4.33 -12.26 39.07
C LEU A 12 -5.74 -12.65 38.63
N ALA A 13 -6.55 -13.23 39.53
CA ALA A 13 -7.95 -13.53 39.24
C ALA A 13 -8.81 -12.27 39.07
N GLY A 14 -8.57 -11.21 39.86
CA GLY A 14 -9.28 -9.93 39.74
C GLY A 14 -8.96 -9.17 38.45
N ALA A 15 -7.69 -9.16 38.02
CA ALA A 15 -7.28 -8.58 36.74
C ALA A 15 -7.80 -9.39 35.54
N ALA A 16 -7.81 -10.72 35.64
CA ALA A 16 -8.39 -11.61 34.63
C ALA A 16 -9.92 -11.46 34.52
N LEU A 17 -10.63 -11.29 35.64
CA LEU A 17 -12.08 -11.03 35.67
C LEU A 17 -12.45 -9.65 35.09
N ALA A 18 -11.64 -8.62 35.33
CA ALA A 18 -11.82 -7.30 34.72
C ALA A 18 -11.54 -7.32 33.20
N ALA A 19 -10.52 -8.06 32.75
CA ALA A 19 -10.24 -8.30 31.34
C ALA A 19 -11.35 -9.13 30.65
N LEU A 20 -11.91 -10.12 31.33
CA LEU A 20 -13.07 -10.92 30.87
C LEU A 20 -14.35 -10.07 30.75
N ALA A 21 -14.58 -9.13 31.67
CA ALA A 21 -15.73 -8.23 31.61
C ALA A 21 -15.60 -7.17 30.49
N CYS A 22 -14.39 -6.64 30.25
CA CYS A 22 -14.12 -5.79 29.08
C CYS A 22 -14.23 -6.57 27.77
N ALA A 23 -13.71 -7.80 27.70
CA ALA A 23 -13.81 -8.65 26.52
C ALA A 23 -15.28 -9.01 26.21
N ALA A 24 -16.09 -9.36 27.22
CA ALA A 24 -17.51 -9.65 27.06
C ALA A 24 -18.34 -8.44 26.58
N GLY A 25 -17.99 -7.23 27.03
CA GLY A 25 -18.61 -5.99 26.58
C GLY A 25 -18.22 -5.58 25.15
N MET A 26 -17.01 -5.94 24.68
CA MET A 26 -16.57 -5.73 23.30
C MET A 26 -17.08 -6.82 22.33
N LEU A 27 -17.29 -8.05 22.82
CA LEU A 27 -17.81 -9.18 22.04
C LEU A 27 -19.30 -9.05 21.69
N SER A 28 -20.10 -8.29 22.46
CA SER A 28 -21.55 -8.21 22.21
C SER A 28 -21.94 -7.31 21.03
N ALA A 29 -20.97 -6.69 20.34
CA ALA A 29 -21.19 -5.85 19.15
C ALA A 29 -20.36 -6.28 17.93
N ALA A 30 -19.48 -7.28 18.08
CA ALA A 30 -18.48 -7.70 17.10
C ALA A 30 -18.85 -9.04 16.46
N GLY A 31 -18.82 -9.13 15.13
CA GLY A 31 -19.20 -10.33 14.37
C GLY A 31 -18.12 -11.44 14.29
N ASP A 32 -16.89 -11.19 14.74
CA ASP A 32 -15.77 -12.14 14.68
C ASP A 32 -15.28 -12.52 16.09
N ASP A 33 -15.62 -13.72 16.55
CA ASP A 33 -15.25 -14.23 17.87
C ASP A 33 -14.07 -15.21 17.85
N ARG A 34 -13.34 -15.31 16.73
CA ARG A 34 -12.17 -16.20 16.60
C ARG A 34 -11.05 -15.79 17.55
N GLY A 35 -10.37 -16.80 18.10
CA GLY A 35 -9.23 -16.60 18.97
C GLY A 35 -8.00 -16.08 18.22
N TRP A 36 -7.25 -15.18 18.85
CA TRP A 36 -6.00 -14.63 18.33
C TRP A 36 -4.86 -14.80 19.34
N LEU A 37 -3.70 -15.25 18.85
CA LEU A 37 -2.50 -15.46 19.66
C LEU A 37 -1.50 -14.31 19.54
N GLY A 38 -1.30 -13.77 18.33
CA GLY A 38 -0.40 -12.64 18.07
C GLY A 38 1.10 -12.99 18.05
N ILE A 39 1.48 -14.01 17.29
CA ILE A 39 2.89 -14.41 17.09
C ILE A 39 3.20 -14.67 15.62
N TYR A 40 4.47 -14.53 15.26
CA TYR A 40 5.04 -15.06 14.02
C TYR A 40 6.04 -16.16 14.35
N THR A 41 5.98 -17.26 13.60
CA THR A 41 6.74 -18.49 13.91
C THR A 41 7.40 -19.07 12.67
N GLU A 42 8.51 -19.78 12.85
CA GLU A 42 9.21 -20.53 11.81
C GLU A 42 9.34 -22.02 12.20
N PRO A 43 9.20 -22.96 11.23
CA PRO A 43 9.43 -24.37 11.49
C PRO A 43 10.84 -24.67 12.00
N VAL A 44 10.94 -25.62 12.92
CA VAL A 44 12.20 -26.18 13.42
C VAL A 44 12.15 -27.69 13.21
N ALA A 45 12.94 -28.18 12.25
CA ALA A 45 13.01 -29.61 11.93
C ALA A 45 13.79 -30.42 12.97
N GLU A 46 14.84 -29.82 13.55
CA GLU A 46 15.68 -30.45 14.57
C GLU A 46 15.55 -29.69 15.89
N LEU A 47 14.97 -30.35 16.89
CA LEU A 47 14.80 -29.77 18.22
C LEU A 47 16.13 -29.72 18.98
N PRO A 48 16.36 -28.68 19.81
CA PRO A 48 17.57 -28.58 20.60
C PRO A 48 17.65 -29.69 21.65
N GLU A 49 18.86 -30.21 21.90
CA GLU A 49 19.13 -31.12 23.01
C GLU A 49 18.79 -30.46 24.36
N LEU A 50 18.23 -31.23 25.29
CA LEU A 50 17.84 -30.76 26.61
C LEU A 50 18.76 -31.38 27.67
N ASP A 51 19.31 -30.53 28.53
CA ASP A 51 20.06 -30.97 29.69
C ASP A 51 19.17 -31.78 30.65
N ASP A 52 19.78 -32.65 31.46
CA ASP A 52 19.06 -33.45 32.47
C ASP A 52 18.27 -32.57 33.45
N ASP A 53 18.81 -31.40 33.81
CA ASP A 53 18.17 -30.42 34.69
C ASP A 53 16.89 -29.80 34.06
N ALA A 54 16.78 -29.83 32.73
CA ALA A 54 15.59 -29.43 31.98
C ALA A 54 14.59 -30.59 31.78
N GLY A 55 14.90 -31.78 32.30
CA GLY A 55 14.12 -33.00 32.19
C GLY A 55 14.47 -33.89 31.01
N GLY A 56 15.58 -33.62 30.31
CA GLY A 56 16.06 -34.39 29.16
C GLY A 56 15.04 -34.51 28.01
N GLU A 57 15.25 -35.46 27.09
CA GLU A 57 14.31 -35.70 25.96
C GLU A 57 12.88 -36.03 26.41
N ALA A 58 12.73 -36.62 27.60
CA ALA A 58 11.42 -36.95 28.17
C ALA A 58 10.53 -35.70 28.36
N ALA A 59 11.14 -34.52 28.59
CA ALA A 59 10.42 -33.25 28.73
C ALA A 59 9.72 -32.81 27.44
N LEU A 60 10.20 -33.23 26.26
CA LEU A 60 9.57 -32.97 24.96
C LEU A 60 8.31 -33.80 24.72
N ARG A 61 8.05 -34.84 25.53
CA ARG A 61 6.92 -35.77 25.37
C ARG A 61 6.83 -36.39 23.97
N GLY A 62 7.99 -36.60 23.35
CA GLY A 62 8.11 -37.13 21.99
C GLY A 62 7.64 -36.17 20.90
N ALA A 63 7.78 -34.85 21.10
CA ALA A 63 7.80 -33.91 19.99
C ALA A 63 9.03 -34.18 19.12
N LEU A 64 8.85 -34.15 17.79
CA LEU A 64 9.91 -34.37 16.81
C LEU A 64 10.34 -33.07 16.14
N VAL A 65 9.42 -32.10 16.05
CA VAL A 65 9.62 -30.80 15.42
C VAL A 65 9.08 -29.70 16.33
N GLY A 66 9.35 -28.45 15.99
CA GLY A 66 8.85 -27.29 16.73
C GLY A 66 8.53 -26.09 15.86
N LEU A 67 8.00 -25.05 16.49
CA LEU A 67 7.78 -23.73 15.90
C LEU A 67 8.54 -22.70 16.72
N ARG A 68 9.63 -22.16 16.17
CA ARG A 68 10.36 -21.06 16.81
C ARG A 68 9.54 -19.79 16.68
N ILE A 69 9.22 -19.14 17.79
CA ILE A 69 8.62 -17.82 17.82
C ILE A 69 9.69 -16.82 17.39
N HIS A 70 9.56 -16.29 16.18
CA HIS A 70 10.47 -15.28 15.67
C HIS A 70 10.08 -13.90 16.22
N SER A 71 8.79 -13.59 16.29
CA SER A 71 8.30 -12.33 16.89
C SER A 71 6.96 -12.49 17.61
N ILE A 72 6.71 -11.55 18.53
CA ILE A 72 5.48 -11.46 19.31
C ILE A 72 4.89 -10.09 19.10
N TYR A 73 3.60 -10.03 18.78
CA TYR A 73 2.88 -8.79 18.63
C TYR A 73 2.68 -8.14 20.00
N PRO A 74 3.04 -6.87 20.20
CA PRO A 74 2.82 -6.18 21.48
C PRO A 74 1.35 -6.14 21.90
N ARG A 75 1.09 -6.26 23.20
CA ARG A 75 -0.24 -6.33 23.84
C ARG A 75 -1.09 -7.50 23.36
N SER A 76 -0.46 -8.51 22.76
CA SER A 76 -1.16 -9.73 22.32
C SER A 76 -1.42 -10.71 23.46
N ALA A 77 -2.27 -11.69 23.15
CA ALA A 77 -2.46 -12.86 23.98
C ALA A 77 -1.16 -13.59 24.28
N ALA A 78 -0.24 -13.68 23.30
CA ALA A 78 1.05 -14.31 23.48
C ALA A 78 1.96 -13.56 24.46
N GLU A 79 2.06 -12.24 24.34
CA GLU A 79 2.82 -11.42 25.30
C GLU A 79 2.23 -11.53 26.71
N ALA A 80 0.90 -11.39 26.84
CA ALA A 80 0.20 -11.56 28.10
C ALA A 80 0.34 -12.99 28.68
N GLY A 81 0.42 -14.00 27.80
CA GLY A 81 0.64 -15.40 28.12
C GLY A 81 2.10 -15.74 28.47
N GLY A 82 3.01 -14.77 28.39
CA GLY A 82 4.41 -14.91 28.76
C GLY A 82 5.26 -15.68 27.75
N LEU A 83 4.81 -15.79 26.50
CA LEU A 83 5.66 -16.26 25.39
C LEU A 83 6.75 -15.22 25.12
N LEU A 84 7.91 -15.67 24.63
CA LEU A 84 9.04 -14.82 24.26
C LEU A 84 9.53 -15.15 22.85
N ALA A 85 10.05 -14.14 22.14
CA ALA A 85 10.80 -14.39 20.91
C ALA A 85 12.00 -15.29 21.20
N GLY A 86 12.22 -16.29 20.35
CA GLY A 86 13.20 -17.35 20.52
C GLY A 86 12.64 -18.64 21.11
N ASP A 87 11.49 -18.61 21.79
CA ASP A 87 10.83 -19.83 22.28
C ASP A 87 10.54 -20.80 21.13
N ILE A 88 10.67 -22.10 21.36
CA ILE A 88 10.28 -23.14 20.39
C ILE A 88 9.05 -23.85 20.93
N ILE A 89 7.89 -23.64 20.32
CA ILE A 89 6.66 -24.36 20.63
C ILE A 89 6.83 -25.81 20.17
N VAL A 90 6.72 -26.76 21.09
CA VAL A 90 6.87 -28.21 20.85
C VAL A 90 5.57 -28.99 21.10
N ALA A 91 4.56 -28.37 21.73
CA ALA A 91 3.22 -28.94 21.83
C ALA A 91 2.14 -27.85 21.77
N VAL A 92 1.03 -28.17 21.11
CA VAL A 92 -0.14 -27.29 20.95
C VAL A 92 -1.39 -28.01 21.43
N GLY A 93 -2.19 -27.37 22.28
CA GLY A 93 -3.40 -27.98 22.84
C GLY A 93 -3.12 -29.23 23.68
N GLY A 94 -1.92 -29.33 24.25
CA GLY A 94 -1.44 -30.51 24.98
C GLY A 94 -0.95 -31.68 24.12
N ARG A 95 -0.94 -31.55 22.79
CA ARG A 95 -0.43 -32.57 21.86
C ARG A 95 0.96 -32.20 21.34
N PRO A 96 1.98 -33.07 21.47
CA PRO A 96 3.31 -32.82 20.93
C PRO A 96 3.31 -32.76 19.40
N LEU A 97 4.14 -31.91 18.83
CA LEU A 97 4.28 -31.78 17.38
C LEU A 97 5.08 -32.96 16.82
N ARG A 98 4.40 -33.86 16.12
CA ARG A 98 4.95 -35.08 15.48
C ARG A 98 4.80 -35.09 13.97
N CYS A 99 4.29 -34.00 13.39
CA CYS A 99 4.14 -33.83 11.96
C CYS A 99 5.49 -33.46 11.30
N PRO A 100 5.58 -33.46 9.96
CA PRO A 100 6.65 -32.77 9.25
C PRO A 100 6.77 -31.32 9.72
N ALA A 101 7.98 -30.77 9.70
CA ALA A 101 8.27 -29.43 10.20
C ALA A 101 7.39 -28.37 9.52
N ASP A 102 7.26 -28.46 8.19
CA ASP A 102 6.49 -27.51 7.38
C ASP A 102 4.98 -27.55 7.69
N SER A 103 4.48 -28.67 8.21
CA SER A 103 3.08 -28.80 8.63
C SER A 103 2.80 -28.25 10.04
N ALA A 104 3.83 -27.96 10.84
CA ALA A 104 3.65 -27.56 12.24
C ALA A 104 2.85 -26.26 12.39
N GLN A 105 3.06 -25.30 11.48
CA GLN A 105 2.31 -24.04 11.48
C GLN A 105 0.81 -24.27 11.26
N ALA A 106 0.44 -25.17 10.34
CA ALA A 106 -0.96 -25.51 10.08
C ALA A 106 -1.62 -26.14 11.32
N VAL A 107 -0.89 -26.98 12.07
CA VAL A 107 -1.39 -27.53 13.35
C VAL A 107 -1.69 -26.42 14.36
N LEU A 108 -0.78 -25.45 14.51
CA LEU A 108 -1.01 -24.31 15.40
C LEU A 108 -2.19 -23.45 14.93
N ARG A 109 -2.25 -23.10 13.64
CA ARG A 109 -3.35 -22.32 13.06
C ARG A 109 -4.70 -23.01 13.25
N GLY A 110 -4.78 -24.32 12.98
CA GLY A 110 -5.99 -25.12 13.18
C GLY A 110 -6.44 -25.12 14.64
N ALA A 111 -5.52 -25.33 15.58
CA ALA A 111 -5.83 -25.29 17.01
C ALA A 111 -6.34 -23.90 17.47
N ILE A 112 -5.82 -22.81 16.91
CA ILE A 112 -6.33 -21.47 17.19
C ILE A 112 -7.72 -21.28 16.57
N ALA A 113 -7.92 -21.68 15.31
CA ALA A 113 -9.17 -21.51 14.57
C ALA A 113 -10.37 -22.25 15.18
N GLU A 114 -10.13 -23.39 15.84
CA GLU A 114 -11.16 -24.14 16.57
C GLU A 114 -11.64 -23.45 17.86
N ARG A 115 -11.01 -22.35 18.25
CA ARG A 115 -11.20 -21.71 19.56
C ARG A 115 -11.63 -20.26 19.40
N ARG A 116 -12.47 -19.83 20.33
CA ARG A 116 -12.95 -18.45 20.40
C ARG A 116 -12.02 -17.59 21.26
N ALA A 117 -12.15 -16.27 21.12
CA ALA A 117 -11.55 -15.32 22.04
C ALA A 117 -11.93 -15.67 23.50
N GLY A 118 -10.96 -15.61 24.41
CA GLY A 118 -11.07 -16.03 25.80
C GLY A 118 -10.84 -17.52 26.05
N ALA A 119 -10.75 -18.36 25.02
CA ALA A 119 -10.45 -19.78 25.19
C ALA A 119 -8.98 -20.01 25.55
N LEU A 120 -8.72 -21.06 26.34
CA LEU A 120 -7.37 -21.47 26.71
C LEU A 120 -6.72 -22.31 25.59
N LEU A 121 -5.50 -21.94 25.21
CA LEU A 121 -4.61 -22.71 24.36
C LEU A 121 -3.34 -23.10 25.14
N PRO A 122 -3.29 -24.33 25.68
CA PRO A 122 -2.09 -24.85 26.31
C PRO A 122 -0.97 -25.01 25.29
N LEU A 123 0.15 -24.32 25.50
CA LEU A 123 1.37 -24.43 24.70
C LEU A 123 2.49 -24.98 25.56
N ARG A 124 3.32 -25.85 24.99
CA ARG A 124 4.60 -26.23 25.59
C ARG A 124 5.72 -25.63 24.78
N VAL A 125 6.65 -24.93 25.43
CA VAL A 125 7.78 -24.28 24.78
C VAL A 125 9.11 -24.74 25.37
N VAL A 126 10.12 -24.84 24.51
CA VAL A 126 11.53 -24.85 24.91
C VAL A 126 12.04 -23.43 24.88
N ARG A 127 12.58 -22.94 25.99
CA ARG A 127 13.09 -21.59 26.16
C ARG A 127 14.56 -21.62 26.55
N ASP A 128 15.37 -20.85 25.83
CA ASP A 128 16.75 -20.55 26.23
C ASP A 128 16.74 -19.45 27.31
N ALA A 129 17.14 -19.80 28.53
CA ALA A 129 17.47 -18.86 29.58
C ALA A 129 18.96 -18.50 29.48
N ARG A 130 19.25 -17.28 29.02
CA ARG A 130 20.63 -16.76 28.97
C ARG A 130 20.99 -16.13 30.31
N LEU A 131 21.94 -16.73 31.02
CA LEU A 131 22.55 -16.18 32.21
C LEU A 131 23.86 -15.49 31.80
N LEU A 132 23.89 -14.17 31.88
CA LEU A 132 25.09 -13.39 31.63
C LEU A 132 25.87 -13.25 32.93
N ARG A 133 27.16 -13.58 32.88
CA ARG A 133 28.13 -13.34 33.93
C ARG A 133 29.20 -12.41 33.42
N LEU A 134 29.38 -11.28 34.10
CA LEU A 134 30.39 -10.30 33.77
C LEU A 134 31.50 -10.38 34.82
N ALA A 135 32.76 -10.35 34.40
CA ALA A 135 33.90 -10.19 35.29
C ALA A 135 34.83 -9.10 34.76
N ARG A 136 35.37 -8.29 35.65
CA ARG A 136 36.37 -7.26 35.34
C ARG A 136 37.65 -7.60 36.09
N ASN A 137 38.76 -7.77 35.39
CA ASN A 137 40.05 -8.15 35.97
C ASN A 137 39.93 -9.38 36.90
N ASP A 138 39.27 -10.43 36.42
CA ASP A 138 38.95 -11.67 37.15
C ASP A 138 38.04 -11.54 38.38
N GLU A 139 37.55 -10.33 38.70
CA GLU A 139 36.53 -10.14 39.74
C GLU A 139 35.13 -10.21 39.13
N ALA A 140 34.31 -11.14 39.64
CA ALA A 140 32.92 -11.26 39.24
C ALA A 140 32.15 -9.97 39.56
N ALA A 141 31.55 -9.38 38.52
CA ALA A 141 30.71 -8.22 38.67
C ALA A 141 29.41 -8.60 39.39
N ASP A 142 28.83 -7.65 40.11
CA ASP A 142 27.53 -7.87 40.73
C ASP A 142 26.39 -7.86 39.71
N LEU A 143 25.22 -8.32 40.14
CA LEU A 143 24.00 -8.35 39.33
C LEU A 143 23.58 -6.96 38.82
N ALA A 144 23.97 -5.87 39.49
CA ALA A 144 23.63 -4.51 39.08
C ALA A 144 24.52 -4.06 37.90
N ALA A 145 25.81 -4.38 37.94
CA ALA A 145 26.77 -4.17 36.85
C ALA A 145 26.43 -5.03 35.62
N GLU A 146 26.06 -6.31 35.82
CA GLU A 146 25.57 -7.19 34.74
C GLU A 146 24.30 -6.60 34.07
N ARG A 147 23.34 -6.11 34.87
CA ARG A 147 22.12 -5.43 34.36
C ARG A 147 22.42 -4.12 33.65
N ARG A 148 23.41 -3.36 34.12
CA ARG A 148 23.85 -2.11 33.48
C ARG A 148 24.49 -2.39 32.13
N PHE A 149 25.36 -3.40 32.04
CA PHE A 149 25.97 -3.84 30.79
C PHE A 149 24.93 -4.28 29.76
N LEU A 150 23.89 -5.01 30.19
CA LEU A 150 22.78 -5.40 29.29
C LEU A 150 21.96 -4.22 28.76
N ARG A 151 21.91 -3.10 29.48
CA ARG A 151 21.18 -1.90 29.06
C ARG A 151 22.02 -0.97 28.19
N ASP A 152 23.30 -0.84 28.53
CA ASP A 152 24.23 0.08 27.88
C ASP A 152 25.66 -0.48 27.99
N ALA A 153 25.95 -1.44 27.13
CA ALA A 153 27.26 -2.10 27.09
C ALA A 153 28.37 -1.09 26.77
N ARG A 154 28.08 -0.07 25.95
CA ARG A 154 29.03 0.94 25.52
C ARG A 154 29.51 1.78 26.70
N ALA A 155 28.60 2.27 27.55
CA ALA A 155 28.99 3.03 28.74
C ALA A 155 29.84 2.22 29.73
N VAL A 156 29.70 0.90 29.77
CA VAL A 156 30.54 0.03 30.61
C VAL A 156 31.93 -0.15 29.99
N VAL A 157 32.00 -0.36 28.67
CA VAL A 157 33.27 -0.46 27.93
C VAL A 157 34.06 0.86 27.99
N ASP A 158 33.38 1.99 27.82
CA ASP A 158 33.99 3.33 27.88
C ASP A 158 34.48 3.70 29.30
N SER A 159 34.04 2.95 30.33
CA SER A 159 34.48 3.12 31.73
C SER A 159 35.73 2.29 32.09
N LEU A 160 36.29 1.55 31.14
CA LEU A 160 37.49 0.74 31.34
C LEU A 160 38.75 1.60 31.16
N GLY A 161 39.74 1.40 32.04
CA GLY A 161 41.06 2.00 31.91
C GLY A 161 41.97 1.18 30.99
N PRO A 162 43.07 1.76 30.47
CA PRO A 162 44.07 1.01 29.72
C PRO A 162 44.63 -0.16 30.55
N GLY A 163 44.47 -1.39 30.06
CA GLY A 163 44.90 -2.62 30.72
C GLY A 163 43.82 -3.35 31.52
N ASP A 164 42.60 -2.81 31.63
CA ASP A 164 41.46 -3.54 32.18
C ASP A 164 40.97 -4.63 31.21
N GLU A 165 40.65 -5.81 31.75
CA GLU A 165 40.10 -6.93 31.00
C GLU A 165 38.65 -7.17 31.43
N LEU A 166 37.74 -7.18 30.47
CA LEU A 166 36.32 -7.46 30.71
C LEU A 166 35.97 -8.82 30.11
N ALA A 167 35.73 -9.80 30.97
CA ALA A 167 35.33 -11.14 30.57
C ALA A 167 33.81 -11.28 30.63
N LEU A 168 33.20 -11.59 29.49
CA LEU A 168 31.78 -11.89 29.36
C LEU A 168 31.60 -13.39 29.20
N ARG A 169 30.88 -14.02 30.13
CA ARG A 169 30.44 -15.42 29.98
C ARG A 169 28.92 -15.46 29.86
N VAL A 170 28.43 -16.06 28.78
CA VAL A 170 27.00 -16.28 28.57
C VAL A 170 26.75 -17.78 28.72
N GLU A 171 26.07 -18.16 29.79
CA GLU A 171 25.60 -19.53 29.99
C GLU A 171 24.16 -19.63 29.47
N VAL A 172 23.91 -20.51 28.51
CA VAL A 172 22.56 -20.76 28.00
C VAL A 172 22.03 -22.02 28.66
N ARG A 173 21.00 -21.89 29.50
CA ARG A 173 20.28 -23.02 30.08
C ARG A 173 18.94 -23.18 29.40
N ARG A 174 18.59 -24.39 28.99
CA ARG A 174 17.28 -24.65 28.39
C ARG A 174 16.27 -24.98 29.48
N ALA A 175 15.04 -24.50 29.30
CA ALA A 175 13.91 -24.84 30.16
C ALA A 175 12.72 -25.22 29.31
N VAL A 176 11.97 -26.25 29.74
CA VAL A 176 10.70 -26.63 29.13
C VAL A 176 9.56 -26.07 29.98
N LEU A 177 8.73 -25.22 29.38
CA LEU A 177 7.65 -24.51 30.06
C LEU A 177 6.29 -24.92 29.48
N ASP A 178 5.32 -25.20 30.34
CA ASP A 178 3.91 -25.29 29.97
C ASP A 178 3.24 -23.93 30.21
N LEU A 179 2.82 -23.27 29.14
CA LEU A 179 2.21 -21.95 29.15
C LEU A 179 0.74 -22.05 28.72
N PRO A 180 -0.22 -21.91 29.65
CA PRO A 180 -1.63 -21.85 29.32
C PRO A 180 -1.99 -20.44 28.85
N VAL A 181 -2.01 -20.23 27.53
CA VAL A 181 -2.27 -18.90 26.95
C VAL A 181 -3.76 -18.71 26.70
N LEU A 182 -4.34 -17.60 27.19
CA LEU A 182 -5.70 -17.21 26.85
C LEU A 182 -5.70 -16.48 25.51
N LEU A 183 -6.41 -17.01 24.52
CA LEU A 183 -6.54 -16.35 23.23
C LEU A 183 -7.30 -15.04 23.38
N GLY A 184 -6.82 -13.99 22.74
CA GLY A 184 -7.47 -12.68 22.71
C GLY A 184 -8.47 -12.58 21.56
N PRO A 185 -9.32 -11.54 21.54
CA PRO A 185 -10.04 -11.18 20.32
C PRO A 185 -9.05 -10.68 19.27
N MET A 186 -9.37 -10.92 17.99
CA MET A 186 -8.70 -10.24 16.89
C MET A 186 -8.86 -8.71 17.07
N PRO A 187 -7.80 -7.89 16.93
CA PRO A 187 -7.91 -6.44 17.07
C PRO A 187 -8.97 -5.81 16.15
N SER A 188 -9.20 -6.44 14.99
CA SER A 188 -10.14 -5.99 13.98
C SER A 188 -11.59 -6.45 14.20
N ALA A 189 -11.86 -7.37 15.13
CA ALA A 189 -13.20 -7.91 15.40
C ALA A 189 -14.24 -6.84 15.75
N ARG A 190 -13.80 -5.68 16.26
CA ARG A 190 -14.65 -4.53 16.62
C ARG A 190 -15.33 -3.84 15.43
N TRP A 191 -14.94 -4.17 14.20
CA TRP A 191 -15.47 -3.58 12.97
C TRP A 191 -16.52 -4.49 12.32
N PRO A 192 -17.47 -3.93 11.54
CA PRO A 192 -18.46 -4.74 10.85
C PRO A 192 -17.79 -5.66 9.81
N ALA A 193 -18.42 -6.81 9.56
CA ALA A 193 -18.04 -7.67 8.46
C ALA A 193 -18.24 -6.95 7.12
N PRO A 194 -17.42 -7.24 6.09
CA PRO A 194 -17.60 -6.64 4.79
C PRO A 194 -18.91 -7.07 4.14
N ARG A 195 -19.52 -6.16 3.37
CA ARG A 195 -20.71 -6.43 2.56
C ARG A 195 -20.46 -7.56 1.55
N SER A 196 -21.51 -8.19 1.05
CA SER A 196 -21.41 -9.12 -0.07
C SER A 196 -21.25 -8.37 -1.40
N ASN A 197 -20.67 -9.01 -2.43
CA ASN A 197 -20.52 -8.39 -3.75
C ASN A 197 -21.87 -7.92 -4.35
N ARG A 198 -22.99 -8.56 -3.97
CA ARG A 198 -24.34 -8.17 -4.42
C ARG A 198 -24.85 -6.87 -3.80
N GLU A 199 -24.26 -6.42 -2.69
CA GLU A 199 -24.63 -5.20 -1.98
C GLU A 199 -23.67 -4.03 -2.29
N MET A 200 -22.62 -4.29 -3.07
CA MET A 200 -21.57 -3.33 -3.44
C MET A 200 -21.91 -2.68 -4.80
N GLU A 201 -22.91 -1.79 -4.81
CA GLU A 201 -23.21 -0.95 -5.98
C GLU A 201 -22.17 0.16 -6.18
N PRO A 202 -21.83 0.53 -7.44
CA PRO A 202 -22.41 0.05 -8.70
C PRO A 202 -21.79 -1.25 -9.24
N TRP A 203 -20.82 -1.86 -8.53
CA TRP A 203 -20.03 -2.98 -9.05
C TRP A 203 -20.82 -4.27 -9.19
N ALA A 204 -21.86 -4.47 -8.37
CA ALA A 204 -22.77 -5.61 -8.47
C ALA A 204 -23.39 -5.77 -9.88
N ALA A 205 -23.55 -4.66 -10.62
CA ALA A 205 -24.09 -4.64 -11.97
C ALA A 205 -23.03 -4.82 -13.08
N LEU A 206 -21.73 -4.81 -12.76
CA LEU A 206 -20.67 -4.98 -13.76
C LEU A 206 -20.73 -6.37 -14.40
N PRO A 207 -20.60 -6.47 -15.74
CA PRO A 207 -20.58 -7.76 -16.41
C PRO A 207 -19.30 -8.54 -16.06
N PRO A 208 -19.33 -9.87 -16.13
CA PRO A 208 -18.09 -10.65 -16.17
C PRO A 208 -17.35 -10.43 -17.49
N SER A 209 -16.04 -10.65 -17.47
CA SER A 209 -15.17 -10.63 -18.64
C SER A 209 -15.45 -11.79 -19.57
N ARG A 210 -14.95 -11.65 -20.80
CA ARG A 210 -14.94 -12.68 -21.85
C ARG A 210 -14.20 -13.97 -21.45
N LEU A 211 -13.33 -13.91 -20.45
CA LEU A 211 -12.64 -15.09 -19.90
C LEU A 211 -13.55 -15.99 -19.04
N ALA A 212 -14.65 -15.46 -18.49
CA ALA A 212 -15.55 -16.22 -17.63
C ALA A 212 -16.19 -17.44 -18.33
N PRO A 213 -16.84 -17.29 -19.51
CA PRO A 213 -17.39 -18.45 -20.23
C PRO A 213 -16.30 -19.44 -20.67
N LEU A 214 -15.11 -18.96 -21.03
CA LEU A 214 -13.98 -19.82 -21.40
C LEU A 214 -13.51 -20.67 -20.22
N ALA A 215 -13.25 -20.04 -19.06
CA ALA A 215 -12.85 -20.75 -17.86
C ALA A 215 -13.88 -21.80 -17.44
N GLN A 216 -15.17 -21.48 -17.60
CA GLN A 216 -16.24 -22.42 -17.32
C GLN A 216 -16.22 -23.64 -18.27
N ALA A 217 -16.04 -23.42 -19.58
CA ALA A 217 -15.97 -24.49 -20.57
C ALA A 217 -14.75 -25.40 -20.35
N LEU A 218 -13.60 -24.81 -19.97
CA LEU A 218 -12.39 -25.56 -19.62
C LEU A 218 -12.60 -26.38 -18.34
N ALA A 219 -13.19 -25.79 -17.30
CA ALA A 219 -13.49 -26.51 -16.06
C ALA A 219 -14.42 -27.71 -16.31
N ASP A 220 -15.36 -27.60 -17.24
CA ASP A 220 -16.26 -28.70 -17.61
C ASP A 220 -15.54 -29.81 -18.35
N SER A 221 -14.78 -29.42 -19.37
CA SER A 221 -14.09 -30.35 -20.27
C SER A 221 -13.03 -31.18 -19.53
N PHE A 222 -12.39 -30.60 -18.51
CA PHE A 222 -11.36 -31.26 -17.71
C PHE A 222 -11.87 -31.77 -16.36
N GLY A 223 -13.16 -31.63 -16.05
CA GLY A 223 -13.76 -32.11 -14.80
C GLY A 223 -13.23 -31.40 -13.54
N LEU A 224 -12.99 -30.09 -13.63
CA LEU A 224 -12.36 -29.26 -12.60
C LEU A 224 -13.32 -28.35 -11.82
N ARG A 225 -14.64 -28.40 -12.10
CA ARG A 225 -15.65 -27.53 -11.46
C ARG A 225 -15.50 -27.47 -9.93
N ALA A 226 -15.37 -28.62 -9.28
CA ALA A 226 -15.27 -28.67 -7.82
C ALA A 226 -14.00 -27.98 -7.29
N GLN A 227 -12.89 -28.11 -8.01
CA GLN A 227 -11.61 -27.50 -7.66
C GLN A 227 -11.61 -25.99 -7.89
N THR A 228 -12.24 -25.52 -8.97
CA THR A 228 -12.38 -24.08 -9.24
C THR A 228 -13.36 -23.43 -8.27
N ASP A 229 -14.48 -24.08 -7.96
CA ASP A 229 -15.44 -23.60 -6.96
C ASP A 229 -14.79 -23.50 -5.58
N ASP A 230 -14.04 -24.52 -5.15
CA ASP A 230 -13.29 -24.48 -3.89
C ASP A 230 -12.23 -23.37 -3.87
N LEU A 231 -11.52 -23.13 -4.97
CA LEU A 231 -10.59 -21.99 -5.08
C LEU A 231 -11.29 -20.66 -4.83
N PHE A 232 -12.40 -20.38 -5.53
CA PHE A 232 -13.11 -19.12 -5.37
C PHE A 232 -13.76 -18.98 -3.98
N GLU A 233 -14.21 -20.08 -3.38
CA GLU A 233 -14.64 -20.06 -1.98
C GLU A 233 -13.48 -19.75 -1.03
N ARG A 234 -12.26 -20.25 -1.28
CA ARG A 234 -11.07 -19.94 -0.47
C ARG A 234 -10.70 -18.47 -0.56
N LEU A 235 -10.66 -17.91 -1.76
CA LEU A 235 -10.46 -16.47 -1.97
C LEU A 235 -11.53 -15.65 -1.21
N ALA A 236 -12.79 -16.05 -1.31
CA ALA A 236 -13.87 -15.38 -0.57
C ALA A 236 -13.70 -15.45 0.96
N ARG A 237 -13.18 -16.57 1.48
CA ARG A 237 -12.90 -16.76 2.91
C ARG A 237 -11.80 -15.84 3.44
N CYS A 238 -10.86 -15.38 2.60
CA CYS A 238 -9.84 -14.39 2.99
C CYS A 238 -10.48 -13.09 3.54
N HIS A 239 -11.72 -12.80 3.14
CA HIS A 239 -12.45 -11.61 3.57
C HIS A 239 -13.42 -11.81 4.73
N ALA A 240 -13.46 -12.98 5.37
CA ALA A 240 -14.38 -13.23 6.48
C ALA A 240 -14.11 -12.34 7.71
N GLY A 241 -12.84 -11.95 7.92
CA GLY A 241 -12.46 -11.03 9.00
C GLY A 241 -12.74 -9.58 8.65
N ALA A 242 -13.26 -8.83 9.62
CA ALA A 242 -13.40 -7.38 9.52
C ALA A 242 -12.02 -6.70 9.47
N ASP A 243 -11.91 -5.64 8.68
CA ASP A 243 -10.74 -4.77 8.57
C ASP A 243 -11.22 -3.39 8.10
N PRO A 244 -11.02 -2.30 8.88
CA PRO A 244 -11.51 -0.97 8.51
C PRO A 244 -10.73 -0.34 7.36
N TYR A 245 -9.55 -0.89 7.03
CA TYR A 245 -8.65 -0.34 6.01
C TYR A 245 -8.90 -0.96 4.64
N ARG A 246 -9.41 -2.20 4.60
CA ARG A 246 -9.61 -2.94 3.34
C ARG A 246 -10.65 -2.25 2.47
N LEU A 247 -10.26 -1.87 1.25
CA LEU A 247 -11.15 -1.24 0.29
C LEU A 247 -12.16 -2.25 -0.25
N GLU A 248 -13.40 -1.82 -0.43
CA GLU A 248 -14.44 -2.73 -0.96
C GLU A 248 -14.19 -3.11 -2.42
N ALA A 249 -13.57 -2.24 -3.22
CA ALA A 249 -13.19 -2.57 -4.60
C ALA A 249 -12.21 -3.75 -4.63
N MET A 250 -11.23 -3.74 -3.71
CA MET A 250 -10.29 -4.85 -3.54
C MET A 250 -11.02 -6.15 -3.15
N ILE A 251 -11.95 -6.08 -2.19
CA ILE A 251 -12.75 -7.23 -1.77
C ILE A 251 -13.59 -7.76 -2.94
N PHE A 252 -14.21 -6.87 -3.71
CA PHE A 252 -15.08 -7.22 -4.81
C PHE A 252 -14.30 -7.99 -5.89
N GLY A 253 -13.20 -7.41 -6.38
CA GLY A 253 -12.39 -8.02 -7.45
C GLY A 253 -11.69 -9.31 -7.03
N HIS A 254 -11.26 -9.41 -5.76
CA HIS A 254 -10.62 -10.62 -5.24
C HIS A 254 -11.60 -11.79 -5.08
N ARG A 255 -12.84 -11.51 -4.70
CA ARG A 255 -13.92 -12.51 -4.61
C ARG A 255 -14.45 -12.98 -5.96
N ASP A 256 -14.39 -12.13 -6.98
CA ASP A 256 -14.89 -12.41 -8.32
C ASP A 256 -13.87 -11.99 -9.38
N PRO A 257 -12.82 -12.82 -9.59
CA PRO A 257 -11.73 -12.52 -10.52
C PRO A 257 -12.20 -12.22 -11.94
N PHE A 258 -13.31 -12.80 -12.37
CA PHE A 258 -13.84 -12.61 -13.71
C PHE A 258 -14.53 -11.27 -13.92
N ARG A 259 -14.77 -10.48 -12.87
CA ARG A 259 -15.24 -9.09 -13.02
C ARG A 259 -14.14 -8.06 -12.89
N LEU A 260 -12.89 -8.50 -12.72
CA LEU A 260 -11.77 -7.62 -12.44
C LEU A 260 -11.50 -6.62 -13.58
N GLU A 261 -11.63 -7.05 -14.84
CA GLU A 261 -11.47 -6.18 -16.02
C GLU A 261 -12.51 -5.05 -16.02
N SER A 262 -13.80 -5.38 -15.85
CA SER A 262 -14.87 -4.38 -15.79
C SER A 262 -14.79 -3.48 -14.55
N LEU A 263 -14.29 -4.01 -13.42
CA LEU A 263 -14.04 -3.21 -12.22
C LEU A 263 -12.89 -2.23 -12.47
N ALA A 264 -11.77 -2.70 -13.03
CA ALA A 264 -10.63 -1.87 -13.35
C ALA A 264 -11.03 -0.74 -14.30
N GLY A 265 -11.70 -1.06 -15.41
CA GLY A 265 -12.20 -0.04 -16.34
C GLY A 265 -13.19 0.96 -15.71
N TRP A 266 -14.03 0.53 -14.75
CA TRP A 266 -14.89 1.46 -14.01
C TRP A 266 -14.10 2.39 -13.08
N ILE A 267 -13.06 1.87 -12.42
CA ILE A 267 -12.18 2.64 -11.55
C ILE A 267 -11.42 3.67 -12.38
N THR A 268 -10.72 3.23 -13.42
CA THR A 268 -9.83 4.09 -14.21
C THR A 268 -10.59 5.12 -15.03
N ALA A 269 -11.77 4.79 -15.56
CA ALA A 269 -12.66 5.78 -16.20
C ALA A 269 -13.19 6.86 -15.23
N GLY A 270 -13.09 6.63 -13.92
CA GLY A 270 -13.42 7.60 -12.88
C GLY A 270 -12.34 8.65 -12.64
N PHE A 271 -11.12 8.40 -13.10
CA PHE A 271 -9.98 9.30 -13.02
C PHE A 271 -9.72 9.88 -14.42
N GLY A 272 -10.01 11.16 -14.59
CA GLY A 272 -9.90 11.85 -15.86
C GLY A 272 -9.31 13.25 -15.69
N PRO A 273 -9.49 14.15 -16.68
CA PRO A 273 -8.78 15.43 -16.76
C PRO A 273 -9.24 16.52 -15.77
N ASP A 274 -10.14 16.19 -14.83
CA ASP A 274 -10.71 17.14 -13.86
C ASP A 274 -10.39 16.64 -12.45
N PRO A 275 -9.52 17.35 -11.69
CA PRO A 275 -9.22 17.00 -10.29
C PRO A 275 -10.47 16.89 -9.43
N ALA A 276 -11.49 17.73 -9.65
CA ALA A 276 -12.74 17.65 -8.88
C ALA A 276 -13.51 16.37 -9.20
N GLY A 277 -13.44 15.87 -10.43
CA GLY A 277 -13.95 14.56 -10.86
C GLY A 277 -13.26 13.42 -10.14
N CYS A 278 -11.93 13.43 -10.15
CA CYS A 278 -11.09 12.46 -9.46
C CYS A 278 -11.39 12.43 -7.95
N LEU A 279 -11.53 13.59 -7.30
CA LEU A 279 -11.89 13.69 -5.89
C LEU A 279 -13.27 13.10 -5.57
N ARG A 280 -14.26 13.34 -6.43
CA ARG A 280 -15.60 12.73 -6.30
C ARG A 280 -15.53 11.21 -6.45
N HIS A 281 -14.71 10.72 -7.35
CA HIS A 281 -14.53 9.29 -7.58
C HIS A 281 -13.79 8.62 -6.41
N ALA A 282 -12.69 9.21 -5.94
CA ALA A 282 -11.93 8.75 -4.78
C ALA A 282 -12.79 8.67 -3.50
N ALA A 283 -13.70 9.62 -3.29
CA ALA A 283 -14.62 9.56 -2.15
C ALA A 283 -15.57 8.34 -2.19
N ARG A 284 -16.02 7.93 -3.39
CA ARG A 284 -16.82 6.72 -3.55
C ARG A 284 -16.01 5.46 -3.27
N LEU A 285 -14.73 5.44 -3.59
CA LEU A 285 -13.84 4.32 -3.32
C LEU A 285 -13.45 4.21 -1.84
N LEU A 286 -13.20 5.35 -1.17
CA LEU A 286 -12.81 5.38 0.25
C LEU A 286 -14.00 5.23 1.21
N GLY A 287 -15.18 5.71 0.83
CA GLY A 287 -16.41 5.65 1.61
C GLY A 287 -17.64 5.32 0.75
N PRO A 288 -17.77 4.08 0.24
CA PRO A 288 -18.79 3.70 -0.74
C PRO A 288 -20.24 3.76 -0.23
N THR A 289 -20.44 3.86 1.09
CA THR A 289 -21.76 4.02 1.71
C THR A 289 -22.12 5.48 1.99
N ALA A 290 -21.19 6.41 1.76
CA ALA A 290 -21.44 7.83 1.94
C ALA A 290 -22.32 8.38 0.80
N SER A 291 -23.12 9.39 1.11
CA SER A 291 -23.84 10.13 0.09
C SER A 291 -22.85 10.67 -0.95
N PRO A 292 -23.20 10.64 -2.26
CA PRO A 292 -22.33 11.16 -3.30
C PRO A 292 -21.93 12.61 -3.00
N LEU A 293 -20.64 12.91 -3.17
CA LEU A 293 -20.16 14.28 -3.15
C LEU A 293 -20.87 15.08 -4.25
N GLN A 294 -21.58 16.13 -3.86
CA GLN A 294 -22.21 17.09 -4.75
C GLN A 294 -21.66 18.50 -4.45
N PRO A 295 -20.38 18.78 -4.73
CA PRO A 295 -19.91 20.15 -4.67
C PRO A 295 -20.69 20.97 -5.70
N ALA A 296 -21.27 22.09 -5.28
CA ALA A 296 -21.87 23.02 -6.22
C ALA A 296 -20.79 23.49 -7.22
N PRO A 297 -21.10 23.70 -8.51
CA PRO A 297 -20.14 24.25 -9.47
C PRO A 297 -19.60 25.59 -8.94
N ALA A 298 -18.37 25.96 -9.34
CA ALA A 298 -17.85 27.29 -9.02
C ALA A 298 -18.85 28.35 -9.51
N PRO A 299 -19.24 29.34 -8.67
CA PRO A 299 -20.13 30.39 -9.14
C PRO A 299 -19.40 31.19 -10.23
N PRO A 300 -20.09 31.60 -11.31
CA PRO A 300 -19.46 32.41 -12.35
C PRO A 300 -18.87 33.68 -11.74
N LEU A 301 -17.63 34.00 -12.09
CA LEU A 301 -16.96 35.20 -11.62
C LEU A 301 -17.63 36.43 -12.24
N ALA A 302 -18.08 37.35 -11.40
CA ALA A 302 -18.53 38.66 -11.86
C ALA A 302 -17.31 39.50 -12.24
N PHE A 303 -17.41 40.25 -13.34
CA PHE A 303 -16.41 41.23 -13.78
C PHE A 303 -16.93 42.65 -13.58
N PRO A 304 -17.11 43.12 -12.33
CA PRO A 304 -17.54 44.48 -12.09
C PRO A 304 -16.46 45.47 -12.56
N GLU A 305 -16.87 46.68 -12.91
CA GLU A 305 -15.93 47.76 -13.24
C GLU A 305 -15.16 48.20 -11.98
N GLY A 306 -13.84 48.33 -12.10
CA GLY A 306 -12.95 48.84 -11.05
C GLY A 306 -12.23 47.77 -10.23
N ARG A 307 -10.97 48.07 -9.85
CA ARG A 307 -10.06 47.18 -9.10
C ARG A 307 -10.69 46.65 -7.82
N ASP A 308 -11.22 47.52 -6.97
CA ASP A 308 -11.74 47.14 -5.65
C ASP A 308 -12.98 46.24 -5.74
N ALA A 309 -13.88 46.51 -6.68
CA ALA A 309 -15.08 45.72 -6.88
C ALA A 309 -14.74 44.31 -7.40
N PHE A 310 -13.78 44.21 -8.33
CA PHE A 310 -13.31 42.93 -8.85
C PHE A 310 -12.63 42.11 -7.76
N LEU A 311 -11.71 42.71 -7.00
CA LEU A 311 -11.06 42.05 -5.86
C LEU A 311 -12.08 41.57 -4.84
N ALA A 312 -13.08 42.38 -4.48
CA ALA A 312 -14.13 41.98 -3.55
C ALA A 312 -14.92 40.75 -4.04
N ALA A 313 -15.25 40.69 -5.34
CA ALA A 313 -15.96 39.56 -5.93
C ALA A 313 -15.12 38.27 -5.93
N MET A 314 -13.85 38.36 -6.36
CA MET A 314 -12.91 37.23 -6.35
C MET A 314 -12.69 36.71 -4.93
N TRP A 315 -12.39 37.60 -3.98
CA TRP A 315 -12.12 37.21 -2.60
C TRP A 315 -13.35 36.61 -1.91
N ALA A 316 -14.56 37.06 -2.23
CA ALA A 316 -15.77 36.42 -1.71
C ALA A 316 -15.89 34.95 -2.13
N GLN A 317 -15.44 34.60 -3.35
CA GLN A 317 -15.40 33.21 -3.81
C GLN A 317 -14.32 32.40 -3.09
N VAL A 318 -13.11 32.95 -2.99
CA VAL A 318 -11.98 32.31 -2.28
C VAL A 318 -12.35 32.07 -0.80
N ASP A 319 -12.80 33.10 -0.09
CA ASP A 319 -13.16 33.01 1.33
C ASP A 319 -14.30 31.99 1.55
N SER A 320 -15.27 31.89 0.62
CA SER A 320 -16.36 30.92 0.69
C SER A 320 -15.88 29.48 0.53
N ALA A 321 -14.99 29.23 -0.44
CA ALA A 321 -14.39 27.91 -0.67
C ALA A 321 -13.56 27.45 0.53
N PHE A 322 -12.67 28.31 1.06
CA PHE A 322 -11.86 27.99 2.24
C PHE A 322 -12.71 27.78 3.50
N ALA A 323 -13.75 28.59 3.72
CA ALA A 323 -14.64 28.40 4.84
C ALA A 323 -15.41 27.06 4.76
N ALA A 324 -15.84 26.66 3.55
CA ALA A 324 -16.51 25.38 3.33
C ALA A 324 -15.56 24.20 3.53
N ALA A 325 -14.35 24.27 2.96
CA ALA A 325 -13.31 23.28 3.14
C ALA A 325 -12.91 23.11 4.61
N ALA A 326 -12.76 24.22 5.35
CA ALA A 326 -12.40 24.19 6.77
C ALA A 326 -13.47 23.51 7.63
N ARG A 327 -14.76 23.74 7.35
CA ARG A 327 -15.88 23.05 8.03
C ARG A 327 -15.85 21.54 7.75
N CYS A 328 -15.62 21.14 6.50
CA CYS A 328 -15.57 19.73 6.12
C CYS A 328 -14.36 19.04 6.75
N ARG A 329 -13.17 19.67 6.76
CA ARG A 329 -12.00 19.14 7.47
C ARG A 329 -12.23 19.05 8.97
N ALA A 330 -12.85 20.04 9.59
CA ALA A 330 -13.18 19.99 11.02
C ALA A 330 -14.13 18.81 11.34
N ARG A 331 -15.05 18.48 10.42
CA ARG A 331 -15.89 17.28 10.51
C ARG A 331 -15.08 16.00 10.34
N ALA A 332 -14.17 15.95 9.36
CA ALA A 332 -13.30 14.80 9.09
C ALA A 332 -12.54 14.34 10.35
N PHE A 333 -12.00 15.30 11.10
CA PHE A 333 -11.27 15.08 12.35
C PHE A 333 -12.13 15.27 13.61
N GLY A 334 -13.45 15.40 13.49
CA GLY A 334 -14.33 15.76 14.61
C GLY A 334 -14.39 14.72 15.73
N SER A 335 -13.98 13.48 15.45
CA SER A 335 -13.89 12.42 16.45
C SER A 335 -12.59 12.46 17.27
N PHE A 336 -11.61 13.31 16.92
CA PHE A 336 -10.26 13.33 17.50
C PHE A 336 -10.17 14.38 18.60
N SER A 337 -9.53 14.02 19.72
CA SER A 337 -9.22 14.99 20.78
C SER A 337 -8.03 15.89 20.38
N PRO A 338 -7.86 17.06 21.01
CA PRO A 338 -6.68 17.91 20.78
C PRO A 338 -5.35 17.17 21.02
N GLN A 339 -5.30 16.25 21.99
CA GLN A 339 -4.11 15.44 22.26
C GLN A 339 -3.85 14.41 21.16
N GLU A 340 -4.90 13.87 20.54
CA GLU A 340 -4.75 12.97 19.39
C GLU A 340 -4.29 13.72 18.16
N MET A 341 -4.81 14.92 17.90
CA MET A 341 -4.34 15.78 16.80
C MET A 341 -2.87 16.15 16.98
N ALA A 342 -2.45 16.59 18.18
CA ALA A 342 -1.05 16.88 18.48
C ALA A 342 -0.16 15.63 18.34
N PHE A 343 -0.68 14.45 18.68
CA PHE A 343 0.03 13.18 18.48
C PHE A 343 0.22 12.87 16.99
N LEU A 344 -0.82 13.02 16.16
CA LEU A 344 -0.71 12.85 14.71
C LEU A 344 0.34 13.79 14.13
N GLU A 345 0.27 15.08 14.48
CA GLU A 345 1.21 16.09 14.02
C GLU A 345 2.66 15.72 14.41
N ALA A 346 2.88 15.26 15.64
CA ALA A 346 4.22 14.94 16.11
C ALA A 346 4.79 13.62 15.57
N GLN A 347 3.96 12.67 15.13
CA GLN A 347 4.40 11.30 14.79
C GLN A 347 4.26 10.93 13.31
N ARG A 348 3.58 11.76 12.50
CA ARG A 348 3.21 11.49 11.10
C ARG A 348 4.30 10.90 10.19
N TRP A 349 5.57 11.20 10.37
CA TRP A 349 6.61 10.67 9.46
C TRP A 349 7.22 9.33 9.91
N ARG A 350 7.12 9.01 11.20
CA ARG A 350 7.79 7.83 11.79
C ARG A 350 7.28 6.49 11.27
N LEU A 351 6.05 6.46 10.78
CA LEU A 351 5.43 5.25 10.23
C LEU A 351 6.08 4.84 8.92
N THR A 352 6.27 5.80 8.03
CA THR A 352 6.72 5.56 6.65
C THR A 352 8.24 5.53 6.54
N GLU A 353 8.95 6.16 7.49
CA GLU A 353 10.39 5.95 7.70
C GLU A 353 10.74 4.47 7.90
N VAL A 354 9.98 3.74 8.73
CA VAL A 354 10.18 2.30 8.92
C VAL A 354 9.84 1.53 7.67
N PHE A 355 8.69 1.85 7.08
CA PHE A 355 8.15 1.09 5.96
C PHE A 355 9.04 1.16 4.72
N ALA A 356 9.66 2.31 4.45
CA ALA A 356 10.60 2.49 3.34
C ALA A 356 11.81 1.56 3.44
N GLU A 357 12.25 1.21 4.65
CA GLU A 357 13.37 0.29 4.87
C GLU A 357 12.95 -1.18 4.98
N ARG A 358 11.73 -1.45 5.45
CA ARG A 358 11.23 -2.81 5.68
C ARG A 358 9.72 -2.92 5.51
N ILE A 359 9.30 -3.96 4.82
CA ILE A 359 7.88 -4.25 4.62
C ILE A 359 7.15 -4.69 5.90
N TYR A 360 7.86 -5.27 6.88
CA TYR A 360 7.29 -5.75 8.15
C TYR A 360 7.51 -4.75 9.29
N ILE A 361 6.61 -3.79 9.43
CA ILE A 361 6.75 -2.74 10.46
C ILE A 361 6.61 -3.27 11.90
N HIS A 362 5.97 -4.42 12.12
CA HIS A 362 5.91 -5.06 13.44
C HIS A 362 7.23 -5.74 13.86
N LEU A 363 8.21 -5.82 12.95
CA LEU A 363 9.58 -6.26 13.25
C LEU A 363 10.51 -5.06 13.49
N ASP A 364 9.95 -3.87 13.74
CA ASP A 364 10.72 -2.72 14.17
C ASP A 364 11.43 -3.04 15.50
N ARG A 365 12.73 -2.74 15.54
CA ARG A 365 13.56 -2.94 16.74
C ARG A 365 13.33 -1.83 17.77
N ASP A 366 12.86 -0.67 17.31
CA ASP A 366 12.42 0.42 18.18
C ASP A 366 10.95 0.19 18.61
N ARG A 367 10.78 -0.28 19.86
CA ARG A 367 9.45 -0.57 20.41
C ARG A 367 8.60 0.70 20.57
N ASP A 368 9.21 1.82 20.93
CA ASP A 368 8.47 3.07 21.14
C ASP A 368 7.96 3.61 19.81
N ARG A 369 8.76 3.49 18.74
CA ARG A 369 8.33 3.80 17.37
C ARG A 369 7.19 2.90 16.92
N PHE A 370 7.30 1.59 17.14
CA PHE A 370 6.21 0.67 16.80
C PHE A 370 4.91 0.99 17.54
N GLU A 371 4.95 1.23 18.85
CA GLU A 371 3.76 1.59 19.64
C GLU A 371 3.11 2.89 19.15
N GLY A 372 3.94 3.88 18.78
CA GLY A 372 3.47 5.10 18.13
C GLY A 372 2.78 4.82 16.79
N ASN A 373 3.39 4.01 15.95
CA ASN A 373 2.89 3.64 14.63
C ASN A 373 1.58 2.81 14.70
N ASP A 374 1.48 1.85 15.62
CA ASP A 374 0.25 1.09 15.88
C ASP A 374 -0.89 2.01 16.33
N ARG A 375 -0.58 3.03 17.15
CA ARG A 375 -1.55 4.06 17.54
C ARG A 375 -1.95 4.96 16.37
N LEU A 376 -1.01 5.38 15.50
CA LEU A 376 -1.31 6.12 14.27
C LEU A 376 -2.30 5.34 13.41
N ILE A 377 -1.99 4.08 13.11
CA ILE A 377 -2.84 3.20 12.30
C ILE A 377 -4.24 3.09 12.92
N ALA A 378 -4.33 2.83 14.24
CA ALA A 378 -5.62 2.73 14.93
C ALA A 378 -6.46 4.03 14.87
N LEU A 379 -5.82 5.20 14.83
CA LEU A 379 -6.49 6.49 14.66
C LEU A 379 -7.02 6.68 13.25
N ALA A 380 -6.34 6.18 12.22
CA ALA A 380 -6.79 6.28 10.83
C ALA A 380 -8.16 5.63 10.58
N ALA A 381 -8.50 4.59 11.34
CA ALA A 381 -9.80 3.93 11.23
C ALA A 381 -10.99 4.79 11.73
N ARG A 382 -10.73 5.92 12.39
CA ARG A 382 -11.74 6.87 12.90
C ARG A 382 -11.92 8.12 12.02
N LEU A 383 -11.11 8.25 10.97
CA LEU A 383 -11.16 9.38 10.06
C LEU A 383 -12.42 9.31 9.18
N ASP A 384 -13.15 10.42 9.07
CA ASP A 384 -14.24 10.54 8.10
C ASP A 384 -13.65 10.97 6.74
N TYR A 385 -13.27 9.96 5.96
CA TYR A 385 -12.68 10.12 4.62
C TYR A 385 -13.60 10.89 3.66
N PRO A 386 -14.91 10.58 3.54
CA PRO A 386 -15.81 11.38 2.70
C PRO A 386 -15.79 12.88 3.02
N ALA A 387 -15.78 13.25 4.32
CA ALA A 387 -15.69 14.66 4.71
C ALA A 387 -14.35 15.31 4.35
N LEU A 388 -13.26 14.55 4.42
CA LEU A 388 -11.95 15.03 4.02
C LEU A 388 -11.87 15.28 2.50
N LEU A 389 -12.42 14.37 1.70
CA LEU A 389 -12.52 14.53 0.24
C LEU A 389 -13.49 15.65 -0.14
N GLU A 390 -14.57 15.87 0.61
CA GLU A 390 -15.45 17.04 0.45
C GLU A 390 -14.70 18.36 0.69
N ALA A 391 -13.81 18.39 1.69
CA ALA A 391 -12.98 19.56 1.95
C ALA A 391 -12.09 19.90 0.74
N ALA A 392 -11.48 18.88 0.13
CA ALA A 392 -10.69 19.03 -1.08
C ALA A 392 -11.51 19.46 -2.28
N ALA A 393 -12.69 18.86 -2.48
CA ALA A 393 -13.59 19.23 -3.57
C ALA A 393 -14.05 20.70 -3.49
N HIS A 394 -14.10 21.30 -2.30
CA HIS A 394 -14.38 22.73 -2.16
C HIS A 394 -13.21 23.62 -2.61
N LEU A 395 -11.96 23.23 -2.35
CA LEU A 395 -10.78 23.97 -2.80
C LEU A 395 -10.53 23.78 -4.30
N ALA A 396 -10.71 22.57 -4.82
CA ALA A 396 -10.53 22.25 -6.24
C ALA A 396 -11.40 23.10 -7.17
N ARG A 397 -12.50 23.69 -6.67
CA ARG A 397 -13.31 24.67 -7.44
C ARG A 397 -12.57 25.94 -7.82
N LEU A 398 -11.55 26.31 -7.04
CA LEU A 398 -10.66 27.44 -7.34
C LEU A 398 -9.50 27.00 -8.27
N ALA A 399 -9.21 25.71 -8.33
CA ALA A 399 -8.24 25.11 -9.26
C ALA A 399 -8.92 24.68 -10.58
N ASP A 400 -10.00 25.35 -10.97
CA ASP A 400 -10.59 25.17 -12.30
C ASP A 400 -9.81 26.05 -13.29
N PRO A 401 -9.23 25.51 -14.38
CA PRO A 401 -8.38 26.29 -15.29
C PRO A 401 -9.09 27.49 -15.94
N LEU A 402 -10.40 27.36 -16.21
CA LEU A 402 -11.20 28.45 -16.76
C LEU A 402 -11.40 29.56 -15.73
N TRP A 403 -11.69 29.21 -14.48
CA TRP A 403 -11.75 30.16 -13.36
C TRP A 403 -10.40 30.85 -13.13
N ALA A 404 -9.31 30.08 -13.06
CA ALA A 404 -7.96 30.59 -12.82
C ALA A 404 -7.55 31.59 -13.93
N SER A 405 -7.75 31.22 -15.18
CA SER A 405 -7.50 32.09 -16.35
C SER A 405 -8.37 33.36 -16.32
N ALA A 406 -9.66 33.23 -16.00
CA ALA A 406 -10.59 34.36 -15.90
C ALA A 406 -10.20 35.35 -14.79
N VAL A 407 -9.83 34.83 -13.61
CA VAL A 407 -9.33 35.63 -12.49
C VAL A 407 -8.01 36.30 -12.87
N GLY A 408 -7.07 35.56 -13.46
CA GLY A 408 -5.79 36.08 -13.95
C GLY A 408 -5.96 37.24 -14.91
N LEU A 409 -6.84 37.12 -15.91
CA LEU A 409 -7.16 38.21 -16.84
C LEU A 409 -7.72 39.44 -16.10
N GLY A 410 -8.62 39.23 -15.14
CA GLY A 410 -9.20 40.30 -14.34
C GLY A 410 -8.15 41.01 -13.47
N LEU A 411 -7.24 40.24 -12.84
CA LEU A 411 -6.13 40.78 -12.04
C LEU A 411 -5.12 41.55 -12.92
N ARG A 412 -4.75 41.02 -14.10
CA ARG A 412 -3.89 41.73 -15.05
C ARG A 412 -4.46 43.09 -15.46
N ARG A 413 -5.78 43.17 -15.68
CA ARG A 413 -6.48 44.44 -15.96
C ARG A 413 -6.51 45.35 -14.74
N ALA A 414 -6.80 44.78 -13.57
CA ALA A 414 -6.90 45.53 -12.33
C ALA A 414 -5.55 46.15 -11.94
N PHE A 415 -4.43 45.45 -12.17
CA PHE A 415 -3.07 45.83 -11.77
C PHE A 415 -2.14 46.20 -12.94
N ALA A 416 -2.70 46.63 -14.08
CA ALA A 416 -1.94 46.89 -15.31
C ALA A 416 -0.73 47.85 -15.16
N ASP A 417 -0.75 48.71 -14.14
CA ASP A 417 0.31 49.68 -13.84
C ASP A 417 1.37 49.18 -12.84
N SER A 418 1.27 47.94 -12.37
CA SER A 418 2.12 47.41 -11.30
C SER A 418 2.39 45.90 -11.39
N LEU A 419 2.23 45.28 -12.56
CA LEU A 419 2.45 43.84 -12.75
C LEU A 419 3.90 43.40 -12.53
N ASP A 420 4.83 44.35 -12.52
CA ASP A 420 6.26 44.16 -12.28
C ASP A 420 6.63 44.02 -10.79
N ARG A 421 5.65 44.00 -9.89
CA ARG A 421 5.88 43.84 -8.45
C ARG A 421 5.75 42.39 -8.02
N ASP A 422 6.68 41.94 -7.18
CA ASP A 422 6.68 40.60 -6.57
C ASP A 422 5.38 40.22 -5.84
N VAL A 423 4.70 41.19 -5.21
CA VAL A 423 3.43 40.97 -4.50
C VAL A 423 2.49 42.11 -4.81
N LEU A 424 1.37 41.78 -5.46
CA LEU A 424 0.30 42.73 -5.76
C LEU A 424 -0.64 42.93 -4.56
N VAL A 425 -0.98 41.83 -3.89
CA VAL A 425 -1.88 41.81 -2.74
C VAL A 425 -1.43 40.77 -1.73
N GLU A 426 -1.42 41.13 -0.44
CA GLU A 426 -1.31 40.19 0.67
C GLU A 426 -2.43 40.46 1.68
N ARG A 427 -3.14 39.41 2.11
CA ARG A 427 -4.05 39.46 3.26
C ARG A 427 -3.71 38.40 4.30
N ARG A 428 -4.09 38.68 5.54
CA ARG A 428 -4.12 37.69 6.62
C ARG A 428 -5.57 37.34 6.93
N THR A 429 -5.86 36.04 6.96
CA THR A 429 -7.18 35.50 7.26
C THR A 429 -7.09 34.50 8.41
N PRO A 430 -8.22 34.05 8.99
CA PRO A 430 -8.23 32.92 9.92
C PRO A 430 -7.70 31.61 9.31
N HIS A 431 -7.62 31.49 7.99
CA HIS A 431 -7.10 30.31 7.30
C HIS A 431 -5.59 30.37 7.06
N GLY A 432 -4.97 31.55 7.16
CA GLY A 432 -3.57 31.80 6.84
C GLY A 432 -3.39 33.04 5.98
N ARG A 433 -2.16 33.24 5.49
CA ARG A 433 -1.84 34.27 4.50
C ARG A 433 -2.46 33.90 3.15
N MET A 434 -2.93 34.90 2.40
CA MET A 434 -3.32 34.74 1.01
C MET A 434 -2.63 35.82 0.16
N ILE A 435 -2.01 35.41 -0.94
CA ILE A 435 -1.08 36.22 -1.72
C ILE A 435 -1.51 36.23 -3.19
N ILE A 436 -1.35 37.39 -3.85
CA ILE A 436 -1.41 37.51 -5.31
C ILE A 436 -0.05 38.00 -5.80
N GLY A 437 0.60 37.19 -6.62
CA GLY A 437 1.89 37.45 -7.26
C GLY A 437 1.80 38.37 -8.48
N GLY A 438 2.96 38.84 -8.92
CA GLY A 438 3.13 39.69 -10.09
C GLY A 438 3.36 38.87 -11.36
N THR A 439 4.16 39.41 -12.28
CA THR A 439 4.56 38.73 -13.54
C THR A 439 6.09 38.62 -13.67
N THR A 440 6.79 38.80 -12.56
CA THR A 440 8.25 38.83 -12.50
C THR A 440 8.72 37.65 -11.68
N GLY A 441 9.70 36.93 -12.22
CA GLY A 441 10.30 35.79 -11.53
C GLY A 441 10.69 36.12 -10.09
N ARG A 442 10.19 35.29 -9.18
CA ARG A 442 10.13 35.54 -7.74
C ARG A 442 10.53 34.30 -6.98
N TRP A 443 11.34 34.51 -5.94
CA TRP A 443 11.61 33.46 -4.97
C TRP A 443 10.60 33.50 -3.81
N HIS A 444 9.69 32.53 -3.80
CA HIS A 444 8.75 32.22 -2.71
C HIS A 444 9.44 31.51 -1.52
N ARG A 445 10.34 32.24 -0.82
CA ARG A 445 11.22 31.69 0.26
C ARG A 445 10.51 31.18 1.51
N GLU A 446 9.58 31.94 2.09
CA GLU A 446 9.06 31.66 3.44
C GLU A 446 7.66 32.25 3.66
N THR A 447 6.67 31.69 2.99
CA THR A 447 5.28 32.04 3.26
C THR A 447 4.35 30.85 3.29
N ASP A 448 4.31 30.12 4.41
CA ASP A 448 3.15 29.26 4.71
C ASP A 448 1.89 30.08 4.46
N ALA A 449 1.19 29.73 3.39
CA ALA A 449 0.08 30.47 2.83
C ALA A 449 -1.06 29.49 2.61
N ALA A 450 -2.25 29.95 2.95
CA ALA A 450 -3.47 29.22 2.62
C ALA A 450 -3.74 29.30 1.12
N PHE A 451 -3.38 30.41 0.47
CA PHE A 451 -3.66 30.64 -0.94
C PHE A 451 -2.57 31.48 -1.60
N VAL A 452 -2.09 31.03 -2.75
CA VAL A 452 -1.25 31.82 -3.66
C VAL A 452 -1.87 31.75 -5.05
N LEU A 453 -1.98 32.90 -5.70
CA LEU A 453 -2.25 33.00 -7.12
C LEU A 453 -1.14 33.85 -7.73
N ASP A 454 -0.25 33.24 -8.48
CA ASP A 454 0.78 33.96 -9.23
C ASP A 454 0.27 34.31 -10.63
N LEU A 455 0.65 35.47 -11.16
CA LEU A 455 0.29 35.84 -12.54
C LEU A 455 1.41 35.51 -13.51
N GLY A 456 2.53 34.99 -13.02
CA GLY A 456 3.52 34.24 -13.78
C GLY A 456 4.93 34.81 -13.75
N GLY A 457 5.74 34.32 -14.68
CA GLY A 457 7.18 34.56 -14.73
C GLY A 457 7.93 33.49 -13.94
N ASP A 458 9.16 33.20 -14.36
CA ASP A 458 9.95 32.06 -13.88
C ASP A 458 10.25 32.15 -12.37
N ASP A 459 9.45 31.46 -11.57
CA ASP A 459 9.38 31.52 -10.13
C ASP A 459 10.15 30.38 -9.46
N PHE A 460 10.52 30.61 -8.20
CA PHE A 460 11.15 29.59 -7.36
C PHE A 460 10.37 29.40 -6.06
N TYR A 461 9.71 28.26 -5.93
CA TYR A 461 8.92 27.86 -4.78
C TYR A 461 9.71 26.94 -3.86
N SER A 462 10.17 27.45 -2.71
CA SER A 462 11.00 26.68 -1.77
C SER A 462 10.32 26.27 -0.46
N GLY A 463 9.04 26.59 -0.30
CA GLY A 463 8.28 26.42 0.94
C GLY A 463 7.22 25.31 0.89
N SER A 464 6.31 25.31 1.86
CA SER A 464 5.15 24.40 1.92
C SER A 464 3.93 24.94 1.15
N HIS A 465 4.15 25.73 0.10
CA HIS A 465 3.08 26.30 -0.72
C HIS A 465 2.30 25.18 -1.38
N GLY A 466 0.97 25.29 -1.34
CA GLY A 466 0.08 24.24 -1.83
C GLY A 466 0.07 23.00 -0.94
N ALA A 467 0.79 22.98 0.19
CA ALA A 467 0.83 21.84 1.10
C ALA A 467 0.02 22.09 2.38
N GLY A 468 -1.13 21.41 2.50
CA GLY A 468 -2.05 21.58 3.62
C GLY A 468 -1.71 20.74 4.84
N GLY A 469 -1.64 21.37 6.02
CA GLY A 469 -1.46 20.73 7.32
C GLY A 469 -0.04 20.25 7.64
N VAL A 470 0.91 20.54 6.74
CA VAL A 470 2.35 20.38 6.98
C VAL A 470 2.86 21.45 7.94
N SER A 471 2.50 22.70 7.64
CA SER A 471 2.86 23.87 8.45
C SER A 471 1.82 24.14 9.54
N ALA A 472 2.31 24.53 10.71
CA ALA A 472 1.46 24.74 11.88
C ALA A 472 0.40 25.82 11.61
N GLY A 473 -0.87 25.47 11.80
CA GLY A 473 -1.99 26.40 11.65
C GLY A 473 -2.46 26.66 10.22
N VAL A 474 -1.89 26.01 9.19
CA VAL A 474 -2.35 26.10 7.79
C VAL A 474 -2.81 24.73 7.30
N PRO A 475 -4.00 24.26 7.74
CA PRO A 475 -4.50 22.93 7.39
C PRO A 475 -4.99 22.79 5.94
N LEU A 476 -5.13 23.91 5.23
CA LEU A 476 -5.62 24.02 3.87
C LEU A 476 -4.67 24.95 3.11
N SER A 477 -4.14 24.50 1.98
CA SER A 477 -3.26 25.32 1.13
C SER A 477 -3.55 25.06 -0.34
N LEU A 478 -3.57 26.11 -1.16
CA LEU A 478 -3.73 26.04 -2.61
C LEU A 478 -2.77 27.02 -3.29
N VAL A 479 -2.04 26.55 -4.29
CA VAL A 479 -1.25 27.37 -5.22
C VAL A 479 -1.89 27.28 -6.60
N ILE A 480 -1.93 28.42 -7.28
CA ILE A 480 -2.30 28.54 -8.69
C ILE A 480 -1.21 29.39 -9.33
N ASP A 481 -0.38 28.79 -10.17
CA ASP A 481 0.45 29.54 -11.13
C ASP A 481 -0.28 29.62 -12.47
N LEU A 482 -0.01 30.67 -13.23
CA LEU A 482 -0.66 30.91 -14.52
C LEU A 482 0.29 30.84 -15.71
N ALA A 483 1.61 30.95 -15.52
CA ALA A 483 2.60 30.87 -16.58
C ALA A 483 4.03 31.04 -16.05
N GLY A 484 5.00 30.34 -16.61
CA GLY A 484 6.43 30.59 -16.33
C GLY A 484 7.18 29.27 -16.31
N ASP A 485 8.50 29.28 -16.53
CA ASP A 485 9.28 28.05 -16.35
C ASP A 485 9.73 28.00 -14.87
N ASP A 486 8.94 27.33 -14.04
CA ASP A 486 8.99 27.41 -12.60
C ASP A 486 9.79 26.28 -11.94
N ALA A 487 10.40 26.60 -10.81
CA ALA A 487 11.10 25.64 -9.97
C ALA A 487 10.38 25.48 -8.63
N TYR A 488 9.72 24.35 -8.45
CA TYR A 488 9.15 23.93 -7.19
C TYR A 488 10.13 22.98 -6.48
N GLU A 489 10.82 23.43 -5.44
CA GLU A 489 11.81 22.60 -4.74
C GLU A 489 11.63 22.56 -3.22
N ALA A 490 11.63 21.36 -2.63
CA ALA A 490 11.51 21.20 -1.18
C ALA A 490 12.51 20.19 -0.61
N THR A 491 13.23 20.63 0.42
CA THR A 491 14.14 19.76 1.20
C THR A 491 13.45 19.04 2.36
N HIS A 492 12.21 19.43 2.68
CA HIS A 492 11.38 18.86 3.74
C HIS A 492 10.27 17.97 3.16
N ALA A 493 9.65 17.17 4.03
CA ALA A 493 8.48 16.38 3.64
C ALA A 493 7.20 17.23 3.65
N GLY A 494 6.29 17.00 2.69
CA GLY A 494 5.04 17.74 2.60
C GLY A 494 5.16 19.04 1.78
N ALA A 495 5.19 18.92 0.45
CA ALA A 495 5.31 20.06 -0.47
C ALA A 495 4.58 19.77 -1.80
N GLN A 496 4.52 20.75 -2.71
CA GLN A 496 4.05 20.56 -4.09
C GLN A 496 2.67 19.89 -4.15
N GLY A 497 1.64 20.56 -3.61
CA GLY A 497 0.28 20.04 -3.61
C GLY A 497 -0.02 18.96 -2.57
N ALA A 498 0.88 18.66 -1.62
CA ALA A 498 0.67 17.59 -0.64
C ALA A 498 -0.36 17.90 0.44
N GLY A 499 -1.22 16.93 0.77
CA GLY A 499 -2.13 16.99 1.91
C GLY A 499 -1.65 16.15 3.08
N CYS A 500 -1.31 16.77 4.21
CA CYS A 500 -0.93 16.08 5.43
C CYS A 500 -1.83 16.50 6.60
N LEU A 501 -2.67 15.60 7.11
CA LEU A 501 -3.70 15.94 8.10
C LEU A 501 -4.63 17.06 7.63
N GLY A 502 -4.75 17.27 6.32
CA GLY A 502 -5.29 18.48 5.72
C GLY A 502 -5.45 18.32 4.22
N VAL A 503 -5.60 19.45 3.53
CA VAL A 503 -5.78 19.48 2.07
C VAL A 503 -4.75 20.40 1.44
N GLY A 504 -3.94 19.85 0.54
CA GLY A 504 -3.03 20.60 -0.33
C GLY A 504 -3.45 20.49 -1.78
N GLY A 505 -3.18 21.55 -2.56
CA GLY A 505 -3.45 21.61 -3.99
C GLY A 505 -2.45 22.52 -4.68
N LEU A 506 -2.05 22.13 -5.88
CA LEU A 506 -1.23 22.93 -6.79
C LEU A 506 -1.84 22.81 -8.19
N LEU A 507 -2.04 23.95 -8.84
CA LEU A 507 -2.41 24.06 -10.25
C LEU A 507 -1.32 24.90 -10.91
N ASP A 508 -0.58 24.31 -11.82
CA ASP A 508 0.25 25.04 -12.78
C ASP A 508 -0.50 25.10 -14.12
N LEU A 509 -0.46 26.21 -14.85
CA LEU A 509 -1.18 26.31 -16.13
C LEU A 509 -0.29 26.16 -17.36
N ALA A 510 1.01 26.48 -17.28
CA ALA A 510 1.91 26.50 -18.41
C ALA A 510 3.35 26.80 -17.98
N GLY A 511 4.29 26.01 -18.48
CA GLY A 511 5.72 26.20 -18.21
C GLY A 511 6.48 24.95 -18.58
N ASP A 512 7.81 25.04 -18.74
CA ASP A 512 8.64 23.84 -18.63
C ASP A 512 9.19 23.77 -17.18
N ASP A 513 8.50 23.02 -16.32
CA ASP A 513 8.61 23.12 -14.86
C ASP A 513 9.47 22.02 -14.22
N GLN A 514 9.94 22.34 -13.01
CA GLN A 514 10.70 21.42 -12.18
C GLN A 514 10.04 21.22 -10.82
N TYR A 515 9.66 19.99 -10.54
CA TYR A 515 9.12 19.56 -9.25
C TYR A 515 10.12 18.65 -8.54
N ILE A 516 10.90 19.18 -7.59
CA ILE A 516 11.92 18.42 -6.86
C ILE A 516 11.59 18.37 -5.37
N GLY A 517 11.39 17.17 -4.81
CA GLY A 517 11.00 17.02 -3.41
C GLY A 517 11.65 15.83 -2.71
N ALA A 518 11.67 15.85 -1.38
CA ALA A 518 12.18 14.72 -0.62
C ALA A 518 11.14 13.59 -0.49
N GLN A 519 10.12 13.79 0.34
CA GLN A 519 9.08 12.79 0.61
C GLN A 519 7.72 13.44 0.78
N TRP A 520 6.63 12.71 0.56
CA TRP A 520 5.27 13.24 0.74
C TRP A 520 5.06 14.54 -0.04
N CYS A 521 5.45 14.56 -1.31
CA CYS A 521 5.35 15.71 -2.21
C CYS A 521 4.67 15.31 -3.52
N GLN A 522 4.43 16.29 -4.40
CA GLN A 522 3.90 16.07 -5.75
C GLN A 522 2.53 15.38 -5.68
N GLY A 523 1.59 16.09 -5.04
CA GLY A 523 0.21 15.64 -4.89
C GLY A 523 -0.01 14.51 -3.88
N ALA A 524 0.95 14.19 -3.00
CA ALA A 524 0.80 13.09 -2.05
C ALA A 524 -0.20 13.37 -0.90
N GLY A 525 -0.86 12.33 -0.39
CA GLY A 525 -1.80 12.38 0.73
C GLY A 525 -1.41 11.52 1.95
N TYR A 526 -1.19 12.14 3.11
CA TYR A 526 -0.93 11.47 4.40
C TYR A 526 -1.98 11.88 5.43
N PHE A 527 -2.92 11.01 5.80
CA PHE A 527 -4.11 11.43 6.59
C PHE A 527 -4.81 12.66 5.98
N GLY A 528 -4.69 12.81 4.66
CA GLY A 528 -4.88 14.08 3.97
C GLY A 528 -5.23 13.85 2.51
N VAL A 529 -5.54 14.94 1.83
CA VAL A 529 -5.80 14.95 0.40
C VAL A 529 -4.82 15.90 -0.27
N GLY A 530 -3.96 15.38 -1.13
CA GLY A 530 -3.07 16.17 -1.97
C GLY A 530 -3.45 16.05 -3.43
N TRP A 531 -3.28 17.12 -4.21
CA TRP A 531 -3.23 17.02 -5.66
C TRP A 531 -2.24 18.02 -6.26
N LEU A 532 -1.65 17.64 -7.38
CA LEU A 532 -0.90 18.47 -8.30
C LEU A 532 -1.56 18.30 -9.68
N ASP A 533 -1.92 19.39 -10.33
CA ASP A 533 -2.50 19.46 -11.69
C ASP A 533 -1.57 20.35 -12.52
N ASP A 534 -0.71 19.73 -13.32
CA ASP A 534 0.08 20.41 -14.34
C ASP A 534 -0.66 20.35 -15.67
N ARG A 535 -0.67 21.44 -16.41
CA ARG A 535 -1.57 21.65 -17.53
C ARG A 535 -0.87 21.68 -18.88
N ALA A 536 0.44 21.91 -18.92
CA ALA A 536 1.22 21.99 -20.14
C ALA A 536 2.70 22.26 -19.82
N GLY A 537 3.59 21.48 -20.43
CA GLY A 537 5.03 21.66 -20.30
C GLY A 537 5.80 20.49 -20.85
N ASP A 538 7.13 20.58 -20.92
CA ASP A 538 8.02 19.42 -20.85
C ASP A 538 8.64 19.39 -19.43
N ASP A 539 8.08 18.60 -18.53
CA ASP A 539 8.27 18.73 -17.08
C ASP A 539 9.19 17.68 -16.46
N THR A 540 9.78 18.03 -15.32
CA THR A 540 10.59 17.11 -14.52
C THR A 540 10.05 16.96 -13.10
N TYR A 541 9.60 15.75 -12.77
CA TYR A 541 9.19 15.36 -11.43
C TYR A 541 10.25 14.47 -10.78
N ARG A 542 10.90 14.94 -9.71
CA ARG A 542 11.91 14.17 -8.96
C ARG A 542 11.59 14.09 -7.47
N GLY A 543 11.50 12.87 -6.94
CA GLY A 543 11.26 12.59 -5.52
C GLY A 543 12.20 11.53 -4.95
N HIS A 544 12.23 11.36 -3.62
CA HIS A 544 12.82 10.15 -3.03
C HIS A 544 11.77 9.06 -2.85
N ALA A 545 10.78 9.29 -1.99
CA ALA A 545 9.75 8.29 -1.73
C ALA A 545 8.45 8.87 -1.24
N PHE A 546 7.36 8.12 -1.42
CA PHE A 546 6.00 8.56 -1.05
C PHE A 546 5.61 9.86 -1.75
N CYS A 547 5.88 9.95 -3.05
CA CYS A 547 5.64 11.12 -3.89
C CYS A 547 4.90 10.71 -5.17
N GLN A 548 4.62 11.69 -6.04
CA GLN A 548 3.98 11.47 -7.35
C GLN A 548 2.65 10.74 -7.18
N GLY A 549 1.76 11.39 -6.43
CA GLY A 549 0.42 10.91 -6.14
C GLY A 549 0.35 9.73 -5.14
N ALA A 550 1.28 9.58 -4.20
CA ALA A 550 1.18 8.53 -3.17
C ALA A 550 0.06 8.81 -2.14
N GLY A 551 -0.67 7.77 -1.70
CA GLY A 551 -1.77 7.90 -0.73
C GLY A 551 -1.68 6.94 0.45
N LEU A 552 -1.73 7.45 1.69
CA LEU A 552 -1.80 6.70 2.95
C LEU A 552 -2.86 7.29 3.87
N PHE A 553 -3.88 6.50 4.22
CA PHE A 553 -5.02 6.99 5.00
C PHE A 553 -5.61 8.29 4.42
N GLY A 554 -5.69 8.37 3.09
CA GLY A 554 -6.03 9.60 2.38
C GLY A 554 -6.02 9.40 0.87
N PHE A 555 -5.88 10.49 0.14
CA PHE A 555 -5.85 10.50 -1.32
C PHE A 555 -4.68 11.35 -1.82
N GLY A 556 -3.91 10.83 -2.77
CA GLY A 556 -2.91 11.59 -3.51
C GLY A 556 -3.16 11.49 -5.02
N LEU A 557 -2.95 12.60 -5.73
CA LEU A 557 -3.12 12.73 -7.16
C LEU A 557 -2.00 13.57 -7.77
N LEU A 558 -1.28 13.02 -8.74
CA LEU A 558 -0.55 13.81 -9.73
C LEU A 558 -1.31 13.67 -11.03
N LEU A 559 -1.69 14.81 -11.62
CA LEU A 559 -2.33 14.89 -12.93
C LEU A 559 -1.45 15.77 -13.82
N ASP A 560 -0.94 15.17 -14.88
CA ASP A 560 -0.26 15.84 -15.98
C ASP A 560 -1.15 15.80 -17.22
N HIS A 561 -1.11 16.87 -18.02
CA HIS A 561 -1.93 17.04 -19.20
C HIS A 561 -1.21 16.75 -20.52
N GLY A 562 0.09 16.50 -20.45
CA GLY A 562 0.93 16.00 -21.51
C GLY A 562 2.14 16.88 -21.77
N GLY A 563 3.12 16.30 -22.45
CA GLY A 563 4.45 16.87 -22.57
C GLY A 563 5.43 15.81 -23.04
N ARG A 564 6.73 16.08 -22.91
CA ARG A 564 7.74 15.04 -22.77
C ARG A 564 8.24 15.07 -21.34
N ASP A 565 7.62 14.26 -20.50
CA ASP A 565 7.75 14.37 -19.07
C ASP A 565 8.67 13.30 -18.48
N ARG A 566 9.29 13.65 -17.36
CA ARG A 566 10.18 12.75 -16.65
C ARG A 566 9.78 12.60 -15.19
N TYR A 567 9.36 11.38 -14.85
CA TYR A 567 8.98 10.98 -13.50
C TYR A 567 10.07 10.14 -12.85
N GLU A 568 10.75 10.69 -11.85
CA GLU A 568 11.84 10.01 -11.13
C GLU A 568 11.59 9.88 -9.63
N ALA A 569 11.75 8.67 -9.12
CA ALA A 569 11.74 8.41 -7.68
C ALA A 569 12.64 7.24 -7.27
N ASP A 570 12.96 7.14 -5.98
CA ASP A 570 13.71 5.99 -5.46
C ASP A 570 12.81 4.78 -5.16
N ALA A 571 11.64 5.00 -4.54
CA ALA A 571 10.65 3.97 -4.17
C ALA A 571 9.31 4.56 -3.70
N HIS A 572 8.27 3.74 -3.57
CA HIS A 572 6.93 4.11 -3.08
C HIS A 572 6.33 5.35 -3.76
N ALA A 573 6.46 5.45 -5.09
CA ALA A 573 6.04 6.60 -5.86
C ALA A 573 5.30 6.18 -7.14
N GLN A 574 4.78 7.16 -7.88
CA GLN A 574 4.09 6.95 -9.16
C GLN A 574 2.77 6.19 -8.91
N GLY A 575 1.86 6.84 -8.20
CA GLY A 575 0.51 6.31 -7.98
C GLY A 575 0.43 5.13 -7.00
N VAL A 576 1.05 5.25 -5.83
CA VAL A 576 1.09 4.16 -4.84
C VAL A 576 -0.03 4.30 -3.79
N GLY A 577 -0.81 3.24 -3.62
CA GLY A 577 -1.85 3.12 -2.60
C GLY A 577 -1.39 2.35 -1.38
N LEU A 578 -1.07 3.05 -0.29
CA LEU A 578 -0.76 2.49 1.03
C LEU A 578 -2.05 2.24 1.84
N PRO A 579 -2.01 1.69 3.08
CA PRO A 579 -3.22 1.30 3.79
C PRO A 579 -4.37 2.31 3.78
N LYS A 580 -5.55 1.83 3.36
CA LYS A 580 -6.80 2.62 3.18
C LYS A 580 -6.64 3.85 2.28
N GLY A 581 -5.50 4.05 1.63
CA GLY A 581 -5.21 5.18 0.77
C GLY A 581 -5.51 4.90 -0.69
N ILE A 582 -5.70 5.96 -1.45
CA ILE A 582 -5.68 5.91 -2.92
C ILE A 582 -4.52 6.79 -3.37
N GLY A 583 -3.63 6.24 -4.18
CA GLY A 583 -2.60 7.00 -4.86
C GLY A 583 -2.76 6.89 -6.36
N ALA A 584 -2.69 8.02 -7.07
CA ALA A 584 -2.89 8.09 -8.50
C ALA A 584 -1.87 9.02 -9.18
N LEU A 585 -1.21 8.52 -10.23
CA LEU A 585 -0.52 9.33 -11.22
C LEU A 585 -1.27 9.15 -12.53
N LEU A 586 -1.74 10.27 -13.09
CA LEU A 586 -2.41 10.34 -14.38
C LEU A 586 -1.55 11.21 -15.29
N ASP A 587 -1.03 10.61 -16.35
CA ASP A 587 -0.54 11.32 -17.51
C ASP A 587 -1.60 11.20 -18.62
N LEU A 588 -1.91 12.30 -19.31
CA LEU A 588 -2.93 12.30 -20.34
C LEU A 588 -2.37 12.15 -21.76
N GLY A 589 -1.04 12.08 -21.90
CA GLY A 589 -0.34 11.61 -23.08
C GLY A 589 0.93 12.41 -23.35
N GLY A 590 1.95 11.76 -23.91
CA GLY A 590 3.28 12.35 -24.04
C GLY A 590 4.27 11.28 -24.45
N ASP A 591 5.53 11.64 -24.70
CA ASP A 591 6.59 10.63 -24.88
C ASP A 591 7.38 10.51 -23.57
N ASP A 592 6.88 9.76 -22.59
CA ASP A 592 7.29 9.96 -21.20
C ASP A 592 8.27 8.92 -20.63
N GLU A 593 9.05 9.33 -19.62
CA GLU A 593 9.99 8.48 -18.90
C GLU A 593 9.59 8.30 -17.43
N TYR A 594 9.26 7.07 -17.04
CA TYR A 594 8.95 6.69 -15.66
C TYR A 594 10.07 5.86 -15.04
N TYR A 595 10.76 6.41 -14.05
CA TYR A 595 11.88 5.76 -13.36
C TYR A 595 11.67 5.65 -11.84
N ALA A 596 11.62 4.43 -11.30
CA ALA A 596 11.39 4.18 -9.87
C ALA A 596 12.32 3.10 -9.29
N LYS A 597 13.54 3.48 -8.86
CA LYS A 597 14.52 2.61 -8.14
C LYS A 597 15.82 3.37 -7.82
N GLY A 598 16.69 2.77 -7.01
CA GLY A 598 18.10 3.18 -6.89
C GLY A 598 18.61 3.33 -5.46
N ARG A 599 17.72 3.26 -4.46
CA ARG A 599 18.06 3.49 -3.05
C ARG A 599 18.04 2.25 -2.18
N TYR A 600 16.96 1.49 -2.22
CA TYR A 600 16.74 0.36 -1.31
C TYR A 600 17.13 -0.95 -2.01
N PRO A 601 18.19 -1.64 -1.58
CA PRO A 601 18.58 -2.92 -2.18
C PRO A 601 17.52 -3.98 -1.87
N THR A 602 17.38 -4.94 -2.77
CA THR A 602 16.40 -5.99 -2.57
C THR A 602 16.71 -6.91 -1.38
N SER A 603 15.66 -7.28 -0.65
CA SER A 603 15.75 -8.31 0.40
C SER A 603 16.09 -9.71 -0.11
N TYR A 604 15.97 -9.98 -1.42
CA TYR A 604 16.35 -11.26 -2.03
C TYR A 604 17.88 -11.44 -2.19
N GLY A 605 18.67 -10.37 -1.98
CA GLY A 605 20.13 -10.43 -2.07
C GLY A 605 20.69 -10.43 -3.50
N ASP A 606 19.84 -10.19 -4.50
CA ASP A 606 20.25 -10.12 -5.91
C ASP A 606 21.07 -8.85 -6.19
N ALA A 607 22.28 -9.03 -6.71
CA ALA A 607 23.20 -7.91 -6.96
C ALA A 607 22.63 -6.93 -8.00
N GLY A 608 22.63 -5.63 -7.67
CA GLY A 608 22.16 -4.56 -8.56
C GLY A 608 20.64 -4.44 -8.70
N ILE A 609 19.87 -5.18 -7.91
CA ILE A 609 18.40 -5.12 -7.88
C ILE A 609 17.94 -4.31 -6.67
N PHE A 610 16.95 -3.44 -6.90
CA PHE A 610 16.38 -2.54 -5.90
C PHE A 610 14.91 -2.89 -5.66
N ASP A 611 14.45 -2.70 -4.43
CA ASP A 611 13.02 -2.69 -4.12
C ASP A 611 12.46 -1.29 -4.40
N ALA A 612 11.31 -1.22 -5.08
CA ALA A 612 10.73 0.04 -5.53
C ALA A 612 9.28 0.25 -5.10
N TRP A 613 8.41 -0.76 -5.10
CA TRP A 613 7.02 -0.62 -4.61
C TRP A 613 6.25 0.55 -5.28
N SER A 614 6.40 0.71 -6.61
CA SER A 614 6.01 1.92 -7.35
C SER A 614 5.18 1.60 -8.60
N GLN A 615 4.79 2.62 -9.37
CA GLN A 615 4.09 2.48 -10.65
C GLN A 615 2.77 1.71 -10.51
N GLY A 616 1.78 2.37 -9.91
CA GLY A 616 0.44 1.81 -9.75
C GLY A 616 0.37 0.67 -8.73
N CYS A 617 1.23 0.68 -7.70
CA CYS A 617 1.27 -0.38 -6.70
C CYS A 617 0.31 -0.12 -5.52
N GLY A 618 -0.50 -1.11 -5.16
CA GLY A 618 -1.29 -1.11 -3.91
C GLY A 618 -0.64 -1.99 -2.85
N THR A 619 -0.26 -1.44 -1.69
CA THR A 619 0.44 -2.21 -0.64
C THR A 619 -0.10 -1.97 0.77
N GLY A 620 -0.21 -3.04 1.55
CA GLY A 620 -0.60 -3.02 2.96
C GLY A 620 0.55 -3.22 3.94
N PHE A 621 0.30 -2.87 5.20
CA PHE A 621 1.21 -3.25 6.30
C PHE A 621 0.86 -4.66 6.72
N ARG A 622 1.61 -5.63 6.16
CA ARG A 622 1.37 -7.06 6.40
C ARG A 622 1.26 -7.36 7.89
N THR A 623 0.17 -8.08 8.23
CA THR A 623 -0.32 -8.45 9.56
C THR A 623 -1.04 -7.37 10.37
N ILE A 624 -1.12 -6.12 9.87
CA ILE A 624 -1.60 -4.97 10.65
C ILE A 624 -2.75 -4.23 9.96
N ALA A 625 -2.56 -3.83 8.70
CA ALA A 625 -3.53 -3.00 7.97
C ALA A 625 -3.54 -3.37 6.48
N SER A 626 -4.73 -3.69 5.95
CA SER A 626 -4.92 -3.93 4.51
C SER A 626 -4.48 -2.72 3.68
N GLY A 627 -3.97 -2.99 2.47
CA GLY A 627 -3.46 -1.98 1.54
C GLY A 627 -4.50 -1.03 0.95
N GLY A 628 -4.01 -0.17 0.07
CA GLY A 628 -4.80 0.81 -0.67
C GLY A 628 -4.98 0.44 -2.14
N LEU A 629 -5.41 1.43 -2.91
CA LEU A 629 -5.50 1.39 -4.37
C LEU A 629 -4.38 2.25 -4.97
N GLY A 630 -3.47 1.64 -5.74
CA GLY A 630 -2.47 2.35 -6.54
C GLY A 630 -2.87 2.38 -8.01
N LEU A 631 -2.70 3.53 -8.66
CA LEU A 631 -3.06 3.78 -10.07
C LEU A 631 -1.92 4.52 -10.79
N LEU A 632 -1.39 3.93 -11.85
CA LEU A 632 -0.61 4.64 -12.87
C LEU A 632 -1.40 4.56 -14.17
N LEU A 633 -1.90 5.70 -14.65
CA LEU A 633 -2.70 5.79 -15.87
C LEU A 633 -1.95 6.67 -16.86
N ASP A 634 -1.56 6.09 -17.98
CA ASP A 634 -0.91 6.79 -19.09
C ASP A 634 -1.90 6.97 -20.24
N GLY A 635 -1.85 8.12 -20.91
CA GLY A 635 -2.83 8.54 -21.90
C GLY A 635 -2.49 8.21 -23.35
N GLY A 636 -1.25 7.83 -23.66
CA GLY A 636 -0.76 7.72 -25.03
C GLY A 636 0.72 8.04 -25.18
N GLY A 637 1.30 7.61 -26.31
CA GLY A 637 2.67 7.95 -26.72
C GLY A 637 3.70 6.86 -26.46
N ALA A 638 4.94 7.10 -26.88
CA ALA A 638 5.98 6.06 -26.87
C ALA A 638 6.79 6.10 -25.57
N ASN A 639 6.31 5.37 -24.57
CA ASN A 639 6.74 5.55 -23.18
C ASN A 639 7.82 4.55 -22.74
N ARG A 640 8.55 4.93 -21.68
CA ARG A 640 9.51 4.05 -21.00
C ARG A 640 9.17 3.91 -19.52
N PHE A 641 8.75 2.71 -19.12
CA PHE A 641 8.49 2.36 -17.72
C PHE A 641 9.64 1.52 -17.14
N GLU A 642 10.41 2.07 -16.20
CA GLU A 642 11.53 1.39 -15.58
C GLU A 642 11.47 1.40 -14.03
N ALA A 643 11.32 0.22 -13.43
CA ALA A 643 11.21 0.11 -11.98
C ALA A 643 11.98 -1.08 -11.35
N GLY A 644 12.18 -0.96 -10.04
CA GLY A 644 12.69 -2.04 -9.20
C GLY A 644 11.65 -3.13 -8.94
N ASN A 645 11.79 -3.82 -7.81
CA ASN A 645 10.86 -4.88 -7.44
C ASN A 645 9.51 -4.33 -6.99
N PHE A 646 8.48 -5.17 -7.13
CA PHE A 646 7.10 -4.89 -6.71
C PHE A 646 6.55 -3.63 -7.37
N SER A 647 6.55 -3.57 -8.70
CA SER A 647 6.09 -2.38 -9.43
C SER A 647 5.26 -2.72 -10.66
N GLN A 648 4.72 -1.71 -11.34
CA GLN A 648 3.98 -1.85 -12.62
C GLN A 648 2.67 -2.63 -12.45
N GLY A 649 1.70 -2.01 -11.79
CA GLY A 649 0.32 -2.49 -11.70
C GLY A 649 0.14 -3.73 -10.81
N GLY A 650 0.57 -3.65 -9.54
CA GLY A 650 0.52 -4.83 -8.66
C GLY A 650 0.14 -4.59 -7.21
N GLY A 651 -0.32 -5.67 -6.58
CA GLY A 651 -0.87 -5.66 -5.23
C GLY A 651 -0.02 -6.44 -4.23
N TYR A 652 0.07 -5.92 -3.00
CA TYR A 652 0.68 -6.62 -1.86
C TYR A 652 -0.16 -6.45 -0.59
N TYR A 653 -0.47 -7.55 0.10
CA TYR A 653 -1.22 -7.57 1.36
C TYR A 653 -2.55 -6.79 1.34
N TYR A 654 -3.57 -7.38 0.71
CA TYR A 654 -4.90 -6.77 0.52
C TYR A 654 -4.87 -5.38 -0.15
N GLY A 655 -3.78 -5.04 -0.84
CA GLY A 655 -3.71 -3.90 -1.75
C GLY A 655 -4.20 -4.26 -3.14
N MET A 656 -4.64 -3.25 -3.89
CA MET A 656 -4.98 -3.35 -5.30
C MET A 656 -4.10 -2.39 -6.09
N GLY A 657 -3.37 -2.89 -7.08
CA GLY A 657 -2.59 -2.05 -7.99
C GLY A 657 -3.12 -2.14 -9.42
N ILE A 658 -3.17 -1.01 -10.12
CA ILE A 658 -3.54 -0.91 -11.53
C ILE A 658 -2.50 -0.07 -12.26
N LEU A 659 -1.98 -0.59 -13.36
CA LEU A 659 -1.34 0.17 -14.41
C LEU A 659 -2.22 0.05 -15.66
N GLU A 660 -2.58 1.18 -16.25
CA GLU A 660 -3.27 1.24 -17.54
C GLU A 660 -2.47 2.17 -18.46
N ALA A 661 -1.87 1.59 -19.50
CA ALA A 661 -1.32 2.35 -20.61
C ALA A 661 -2.38 2.41 -21.71
N ARG A 662 -2.52 3.59 -22.30
CA ARG A 662 -3.41 3.86 -23.44
C ARG A 662 -2.54 4.29 -24.58
N GLY A 663 -3.01 4.12 -25.80
CA GLY A 663 -2.25 4.49 -27.00
C GLY A 663 -2.35 3.41 -28.05
N ASP A 664 -1.72 3.67 -29.19
CA ASP A 664 -1.41 2.65 -30.21
C ASP A 664 0.11 2.66 -30.50
N GLU A 665 0.90 3.36 -29.67
CA GLU A 665 2.34 3.53 -29.78
C GLU A 665 3.08 2.47 -28.97
N GLY A 666 4.28 2.06 -29.43
CA GLY A 666 5.06 1.02 -28.75
C GLY A 666 5.78 1.52 -27.50
N ASP A 667 5.55 0.82 -26.39
CA ASP A 667 6.10 1.06 -25.07
C ASP A 667 7.25 0.12 -24.69
N LEU A 668 8.06 0.55 -23.72
CA LEU A 668 9.12 -0.24 -23.14
C LEU A 668 8.96 -0.40 -21.62
N TYR A 669 8.62 -1.61 -21.19
CA TYR A 669 8.46 -1.99 -19.80
C TYR A 669 9.68 -2.75 -19.27
N ILE A 670 10.37 -2.19 -18.29
CA ILE A 670 11.58 -2.75 -17.66
C ILE A 670 11.39 -2.91 -16.15
N GLY A 671 11.05 -4.13 -15.74
CA GLY A 671 10.96 -4.50 -14.33
C GLY A 671 12.18 -5.24 -13.79
N SER A 672 12.11 -5.65 -12.52
CA SER A 672 13.13 -6.48 -11.86
C SER A 672 12.58 -7.82 -11.37
N ARG A 673 11.85 -7.85 -10.24
CA ARG A 673 11.13 -9.02 -9.69
C ARG A 673 9.78 -8.58 -9.16
N TYR A 674 8.72 -9.35 -9.35
CA TYR A 674 7.33 -8.94 -9.09
C TYR A 674 6.98 -7.65 -9.86
N ASN A 675 6.83 -7.76 -11.18
CA ASN A 675 6.52 -6.64 -12.06
C ASN A 675 5.51 -7.00 -13.16
N GLN A 676 4.90 -5.98 -13.75
CA GLN A 676 4.01 -6.08 -14.92
C GLN A 676 2.79 -6.94 -14.60
N GLY A 677 1.92 -6.45 -13.71
CA GLY A 677 0.76 -7.20 -13.24
C GLY A 677 1.15 -8.31 -12.26
N PHE A 678 1.39 -7.97 -10.99
CA PHE A 678 1.70 -8.97 -9.95
C PHE A 678 0.74 -8.88 -8.76
N SER A 679 0.55 -9.99 -8.04
CA SER A 679 -0.13 -9.96 -6.75
C SER A 679 0.48 -10.94 -5.75
N ALA A 680 0.60 -10.49 -4.50
CA ALA A 680 1.11 -11.30 -3.40
C ALA A 680 0.36 -11.05 -2.08
N HIS A 681 0.08 -12.12 -1.33
CA HIS A 681 -0.57 -12.10 -0.02
C HIS A 681 -1.98 -11.49 -0.06
N GLN A 682 -2.93 -12.24 -0.61
CA GLN A 682 -4.34 -11.84 -0.67
C GLN A 682 -4.56 -10.50 -1.39
N ALA A 683 -3.74 -10.19 -2.39
CA ALA A 683 -3.77 -8.91 -3.08
C ALA A 683 -4.35 -9.02 -4.49
N VAL A 684 -4.55 -7.88 -5.15
CA VAL A 684 -5.02 -7.78 -6.53
C VAL A 684 -4.04 -6.97 -7.37
N GLY A 685 -3.62 -7.52 -8.51
CA GLY A 685 -2.80 -6.81 -9.50
C GLY A 685 -3.53 -6.73 -10.84
N VAL A 686 -3.48 -5.57 -11.49
CA VAL A 686 -4.08 -5.33 -12.79
C VAL A 686 -3.08 -4.58 -13.68
N PHE A 687 -2.85 -5.11 -14.87
CA PHE A 687 -2.07 -4.47 -15.91
C PHE A 687 -2.92 -4.46 -17.18
N LEU A 688 -3.15 -3.28 -17.74
CA LEU A 688 -3.91 -3.06 -18.95
C LEU A 688 -3.04 -2.28 -19.94
N GLU A 689 -2.88 -2.84 -21.12
CA GLU A 689 -2.25 -2.21 -22.28
C GLU A 689 -3.29 -2.23 -23.41
N HIS A 690 -3.45 -1.12 -24.14
CA HIS A 690 -4.49 -0.92 -25.14
C HIS A 690 -4.03 -1.09 -26.60
N GLY A 691 -2.77 -0.85 -26.90
CA GLY A 691 -2.18 -1.09 -28.19
C GLY A 691 -0.74 -0.59 -28.30
N GLY A 692 0.08 -1.25 -29.11
CA GLY A 692 1.46 -0.83 -29.36
C GLY A 692 2.27 -1.98 -29.94
N ASP A 693 3.51 -1.76 -30.37
CA ASP A 693 4.45 -2.88 -30.56
C ASP A 693 5.39 -2.91 -29.36
N ASP A 694 4.99 -3.59 -28.29
CA ASP A 694 5.55 -3.40 -26.96
C ASP A 694 6.69 -4.35 -26.61
N ILE A 695 7.53 -3.90 -25.68
CA ILE A 695 8.62 -4.70 -25.16
C ILE A 695 8.50 -4.83 -23.65
N TYR A 696 8.15 -6.03 -23.21
CA TYR A 696 8.10 -6.41 -21.81
C TYR A 696 9.39 -7.14 -21.41
N THR A 697 10.21 -6.52 -20.56
CA THR A 697 11.44 -7.13 -20.06
C THR A 697 11.58 -7.06 -18.55
N THR A 698 12.33 -8.01 -18.01
CA THR A 698 12.56 -8.14 -16.58
C THR A 698 14.00 -8.53 -16.30
N ARG A 699 14.64 -7.89 -15.32
CA ARG A 699 16.05 -8.14 -14.98
C ARG A 699 16.30 -9.44 -14.22
N GLN A 700 15.26 -9.99 -13.60
CA GLN A 700 15.34 -11.27 -12.89
C GLN A 700 14.26 -12.21 -13.41
N GLY A 701 13.13 -12.29 -12.73
CA GLY A 701 11.97 -13.11 -13.08
C GLY A 701 10.89 -12.92 -12.04
N VAL A 702 9.81 -13.71 -12.11
CA VAL A 702 8.55 -13.38 -11.42
C VAL A 702 7.98 -12.09 -12.02
N ALA A 703 7.48 -12.16 -13.25
CA ALA A 703 6.98 -11.00 -14.01
C ALA A 703 5.79 -11.35 -14.92
N GLN A 704 5.13 -10.34 -15.49
CA GLN A 704 4.19 -10.46 -16.62
C GLN A 704 2.98 -11.32 -16.27
N GLY A 705 2.09 -10.80 -15.43
CA GLY A 705 0.90 -11.50 -14.96
C GLY A 705 1.26 -12.66 -14.04
N LEU A 706 1.22 -12.44 -12.73
CA LEU A 706 1.39 -13.54 -11.77
C LEU A 706 0.62 -13.33 -10.47
N ALA A 707 0.16 -14.42 -9.85
CA ALA A 707 -0.59 -14.40 -8.61
C ALA A 707 -0.04 -15.41 -7.57
N TRP A 708 0.32 -14.91 -6.39
CA TRP A 708 0.98 -15.68 -5.33
C TRP A 708 0.28 -15.51 -3.97
N ASP A 709 0.13 -16.60 -3.21
CA ASP A 709 -0.42 -16.59 -1.84
C ASP A 709 -1.83 -15.98 -1.76
N GLU A 710 -2.83 -16.77 -2.19
CA GLU A 710 -4.26 -16.44 -2.17
C GLU A 710 -4.58 -15.13 -2.91
N SER A 711 -3.88 -14.82 -4.01
CA SER A 711 -4.01 -13.53 -4.72
C SER A 711 -4.68 -13.68 -6.09
N VAL A 712 -5.05 -12.54 -6.68
CA VAL A 712 -5.70 -12.48 -8.00
C VAL A 712 -4.98 -11.49 -8.90
N THR A 713 -4.70 -11.88 -10.14
CA THR A 713 -4.05 -11.01 -11.13
C THR A 713 -4.80 -11.03 -12.46
N LEU A 714 -4.92 -9.87 -13.07
CA LEU A 714 -5.34 -9.67 -14.46
C LEU A 714 -4.21 -8.97 -15.23
N PHE A 715 -3.82 -9.53 -16.36
CA PHE A 715 -2.94 -8.92 -17.34
C PHE A 715 -3.68 -8.94 -18.68
N VAL A 716 -3.83 -7.78 -19.31
CA VAL A 716 -4.44 -7.64 -20.63
C VAL A 716 -3.52 -6.79 -21.50
N ASP A 717 -3.11 -7.37 -22.62
CA ASP A 717 -2.64 -6.66 -23.79
C ASP A 717 -3.73 -6.74 -24.86
N ALA A 718 -4.02 -5.65 -25.56
CA ALA A 718 -5.19 -5.54 -26.41
C ALA A 718 -4.90 -5.57 -27.92
N ALA A 719 -3.67 -5.25 -28.34
CA ALA A 719 -3.23 -5.24 -29.73
C ALA A 719 -1.72 -4.99 -29.84
N GLY A 720 -1.04 -5.65 -30.77
CA GLY A 720 0.38 -5.35 -30.99
C GLY A 720 1.16 -6.48 -31.63
N ASP A 721 2.35 -6.23 -32.16
CA ASP A 721 3.33 -7.31 -32.41
C ASP A 721 4.35 -7.33 -31.24
N ASP A 722 3.99 -7.97 -30.13
CA ASP A 722 4.63 -7.75 -28.83
C ASP A 722 5.77 -8.70 -28.52
N ARG A 723 6.67 -8.26 -27.63
CA ARG A 723 7.83 -9.04 -27.19
C ARG A 723 7.89 -9.18 -25.69
N TYR A 724 7.63 -10.40 -25.23
CA TYR A 724 7.70 -10.76 -23.83
C TYR A 724 8.99 -11.48 -23.47
N GLN A 725 9.73 -10.94 -22.51
CA GLN A 725 10.97 -11.53 -21.98
C GLN A 725 10.80 -11.86 -20.49
N GLY A 726 10.19 -13.01 -20.19
CA GLY A 726 9.73 -13.41 -18.85
C GLY A 726 10.82 -13.80 -17.84
N GLY A 727 12.10 -13.53 -18.13
CA GLY A 727 13.20 -13.77 -17.21
C GLY A 727 13.31 -15.23 -16.72
N ALA A 728 13.70 -15.40 -15.45
CA ALA A 728 13.87 -16.70 -14.80
C ALA A 728 12.75 -17.00 -13.80
N PHE A 729 11.96 -18.05 -14.05
CA PHE A 729 10.95 -18.61 -13.14
C PHE A 729 9.66 -17.77 -12.92
N PHE A 730 8.53 -18.48 -12.83
CA PHE A 730 7.20 -17.99 -12.43
C PHE A 730 6.70 -16.70 -13.09
N SER A 731 6.64 -16.69 -14.43
CA SER A 731 6.22 -15.53 -15.24
C SER A 731 5.19 -15.93 -16.31
N LEU A 732 4.61 -14.95 -17.00
CA LEU A 732 3.65 -15.11 -18.11
C LEU A 732 2.41 -15.90 -17.71
N GLY A 733 1.59 -15.26 -16.89
CA GLY A 733 0.30 -15.78 -16.43
C GLY A 733 0.41 -16.83 -15.31
N ALA A 734 1.41 -16.76 -14.43
CA ALA A 734 1.67 -17.82 -13.45
C ALA A 734 0.81 -17.71 -12.17
N ALA A 735 0.39 -18.83 -11.56
CA ALA A 735 -0.41 -18.84 -10.33
C ALA A 735 0.02 -19.92 -9.31
N ALA A 736 0.12 -19.55 -8.02
CA ALA A 736 0.56 -20.45 -6.96
C ALA A 736 -0.10 -20.15 -5.61
N HIS A 737 -0.10 -21.15 -4.72
CA HIS A 737 -0.63 -21.06 -3.36
C HIS A 737 -2.04 -20.47 -3.29
N ASN A 738 -3.00 -21.10 -3.99
CA ASN A 738 -4.42 -20.73 -4.00
C ASN A 738 -4.75 -19.44 -4.71
N SER A 739 -4.03 -19.17 -5.79
CA SER A 739 -4.17 -17.92 -6.53
C SER A 739 -4.84 -18.13 -7.89
N CYS A 740 -5.35 -17.04 -8.45
CA CYS A 740 -5.94 -16.99 -9.79
C CYS A 740 -5.19 -15.97 -10.65
N CYS A 741 -4.66 -16.38 -11.80
CA CYS A 741 -4.07 -15.47 -12.78
C CYS A 741 -4.80 -15.57 -14.11
N LEU A 742 -5.22 -14.42 -14.62
CA LEU A 742 -5.85 -14.24 -15.92
C LEU A 742 -4.89 -13.41 -16.79
N PHE A 743 -4.37 -14.00 -17.85
CA PHE A 743 -3.48 -13.35 -18.81
C PHE A 743 -4.13 -13.45 -20.19
N LEU A 744 -4.34 -12.31 -20.82
CA LEU A 744 -4.99 -12.19 -22.11
C LEU A 744 -4.16 -11.27 -23.00
N ASP A 745 -3.53 -11.86 -24.01
CA ASP A 745 -2.92 -11.16 -25.13
C ASP A 745 -3.89 -11.21 -26.32
N ARG A 746 -3.99 -10.13 -27.07
CA ARG A 746 -5.00 -9.98 -28.12
C ARG A 746 -4.38 -9.38 -29.35
N ARG A 747 -4.70 -9.99 -30.50
CA ARG A 747 -4.42 -9.50 -31.85
C ARG A 747 -2.94 -9.12 -32.01
N GLY A 748 -2.17 -10.06 -32.48
CA GLY A 748 -0.78 -9.77 -32.74
C GLY A 748 -0.07 -10.85 -33.49
N ARG A 749 1.19 -10.57 -33.79
CA ARG A 749 2.21 -11.61 -33.89
C ARG A 749 3.20 -11.43 -32.75
N ASP A 750 3.09 -12.32 -31.77
CA ASP A 750 3.77 -12.13 -30.49
C ASP A 750 4.98 -13.05 -30.32
N GLU A 751 5.95 -12.59 -29.53
CA GLU A 751 7.15 -13.34 -29.21
C GLU A 751 7.29 -13.54 -27.69
N TYR A 752 7.06 -14.77 -27.24
CA TYR A 752 7.10 -15.13 -25.82
C TYR A 752 8.43 -15.76 -25.41
N ARG A 753 9.49 -14.97 -25.19
CA ARG A 753 10.81 -15.47 -24.77
C ARG A 753 10.85 -15.89 -23.30
N TYR A 754 10.35 -17.08 -23.00
CA TYR A 754 10.39 -17.67 -21.66
C TYR A 754 10.51 -19.20 -21.70
N ALA A 755 11.70 -19.73 -21.42
CA ALA A 755 12.02 -21.16 -21.57
C ALA A 755 11.10 -22.13 -20.79
N PRO A 756 10.66 -21.83 -19.56
CA PRO A 756 9.69 -22.68 -18.85
C PRO A 756 8.28 -22.72 -19.49
N GLY A 757 7.93 -21.78 -20.36
CA GLY A 757 6.62 -21.65 -20.99
C GLY A 757 5.54 -21.01 -20.09
N PRO A 758 4.53 -20.35 -20.69
CA PRO A 758 3.51 -19.58 -19.97
C PRO A 758 2.49 -20.47 -19.25
N GLY A 759 1.57 -19.81 -18.53
CA GLY A 759 0.36 -20.42 -17.97
C GLY A 759 0.62 -21.49 -16.91
N ARG A 760 1.69 -21.33 -16.13
CA ARG A 760 2.05 -22.30 -15.09
C ARG A 760 1.21 -22.09 -13.84
N ALA A 761 0.59 -23.17 -13.37
CA ALA A 761 -0.02 -23.21 -12.06
C ALA A 761 0.74 -24.17 -11.15
N GLY A 762 0.78 -23.87 -9.85
CA GLY A 762 1.10 -24.84 -8.83
C GLY A 762 2.16 -24.43 -7.81
N GLY A 763 2.62 -25.41 -7.02
CA GLY A 763 3.36 -25.12 -5.79
C GLY A 763 2.40 -24.67 -4.69
N ASN A 764 1.37 -25.47 -4.42
CA ASN A 764 0.35 -25.18 -3.40
C ASN A 764 0.71 -25.72 -2.01
N ASP A 765 1.98 -26.04 -1.74
CA ASP A 765 2.47 -26.61 -0.48
C ASP A 765 2.20 -25.71 0.74
N TYR A 766 2.23 -24.39 0.57
CA TYR A 766 2.03 -23.44 1.67
C TYR A 766 0.64 -23.50 2.32
N HIS A 767 -0.42 -23.79 1.54
CA HIS A 767 -1.81 -23.82 2.01
C HIS A 767 -2.59 -25.10 1.67
N GLY A 768 -2.02 -25.98 0.84
CA GLY A 768 -2.75 -27.06 0.16
C GLY A 768 -3.74 -26.55 -0.89
N GLY A 769 -4.50 -27.47 -1.48
CA GLY A 769 -5.52 -27.18 -2.50
C GLY A 769 -4.95 -26.81 -3.88
N THR A 770 -5.64 -25.94 -4.62
CA THR A 770 -5.39 -25.70 -6.06
C THR A 770 -5.20 -24.22 -6.40
N SER A 771 -4.58 -23.93 -7.55
CA SER A 771 -4.55 -22.59 -8.16
C SER A 771 -5.21 -22.64 -9.54
N LEU A 772 -5.46 -21.50 -10.17
CA LEU A 772 -5.92 -21.41 -11.56
C LEU A 772 -5.04 -20.42 -12.32
N SER A 773 -4.50 -20.87 -13.46
CA SER A 773 -3.80 -20.01 -14.40
C SER A 773 -4.46 -20.16 -15.77
N LEU A 774 -4.89 -19.05 -16.34
CA LEU A 774 -5.48 -18.98 -17.67
C LEU A 774 -4.68 -17.98 -18.50
N PHE A 775 -3.86 -18.50 -19.40
CA PHE A 775 -3.13 -17.73 -20.40
C PHE A 775 -3.82 -17.92 -21.75
N VAL A 776 -4.20 -16.81 -22.39
CA VAL A 776 -4.88 -16.79 -23.68
C VAL A 776 -4.19 -15.78 -24.59
N ASP A 777 -3.91 -16.22 -25.80
CA ASP A 777 -3.37 -15.45 -26.91
C ASP A 777 -4.40 -15.54 -28.08
N GLU A 778 -5.00 -14.41 -28.44
CA GLU A 778 -5.96 -14.28 -29.54
C GLU A 778 -5.29 -13.80 -30.83
N GLY A 779 -5.59 -14.44 -31.96
CA GLY A 779 -5.09 -14.04 -33.27
C GLY A 779 -3.77 -14.70 -33.67
N GLY A 780 -3.35 -15.76 -32.96
CA GLY A 780 -1.99 -16.32 -32.94
C GLY A 780 -1.42 -16.97 -34.22
N ALA A 781 -1.79 -16.46 -35.39
CA ALA A 781 -1.27 -16.87 -36.67
C ALA A 781 0.18 -16.35 -36.88
N GLY A 782 1.15 -16.99 -36.22
CA GLY A 782 2.57 -16.79 -36.50
C GLY A 782 3.43 -16.41 -35.30
N ASP A 783 2.94 -16.62 -34.09
CA ASP A 783 3.68 -16.32 -32.86
C ASP A 783 4.87 -17.24 -32.68
N ILE A 784 5.81 -16.76 -31.89
CA ILE A 784 7.05 -17.47 -31.60
C ILE A 784 7.03 -17.86 -30.13
N GLN A 785 6.66 -19.12 -29.86
CA GLN A 785 6.74 -19.73 -28.54
C GLN A 785 7.98 -20.65 -28.42
N PRO A 786 8.78 -20.55 -27.35
CA PRO A 786 10.00 -21.33 -27.15
C PRO A 786 9.74 -22.73 -26.57
N ALA A 787 8.50 -23.09 -26.23
CA ALA A 787 8.20 -24.35 -25.55
C ALA A 787 8.33 -25.56 -26.49
N GLU A 788 9.01 -26.62 -26.02
CA GLU A 788 9.09 -27.93 -26.69
C GLU A 788 7.75 -28.71 -26.68
N GLU A 789 6.77 -28.25 -25.87
CA GLU A 789 5.48 -28.91 -25.70
C GLU A 789 4.48 -28.42 -26.75
N ALA A 790 4.13 -29.30 -27.69
CA ALA A 790 3.18 -28.98 -28.75
C ALA A 790 1.76 -28.76 -28.20
N LEU A 791 1.20 -27.59 -28.50
CA LEU A 791 -0.23 -27.30 -28.35
C LEU A 791 -1.05 -28.31 -29.18
N ARG A 792 -2.16 -28.79 -28.62
CA ARG A 792 -3.12 -29.66 -29.34
C ARG A 792 -4.35 -28.85 -29.66
N ASP A 793 -4.57 -28.58 -30.94
CA ASP A 793 -5.64 -27.72 -31.44
C ASP A 793 -5.69 -26.34 -30.74
N GLY A 794 -4.52 -25.74 -30.49
CA GLY A 794 -4.37 -24.45 -29.83
C GLY A 794 -4.50 -24.47 -28.29
N LEU A 795 -4.51 -25.65 -27.66
CA LEU A 795 -4.67 -25.79 -26.20
C LEU A 795 -3.57 -26.67 -25.59
N LEU A 796 -3.02 -26.22 -24.45
CA LEU A 796 -2.18 -27.00 -23.55
C LEU A 796 -2.73 -26.91 -22.12
N TYR A 797 -2.94 -28.07 -21.50
CA TYR A 797 -3.29 -28.19 -20.09
C TYR A 797 -2.09 -28.68 -19.29
N ARG A 798 -1.69 -27.91 -18.28
CA ARG A 798 -0.62 -28.21 -17.34
C ARG A 798 -1.19 -28.73 -16.00
N PRO A 799 -0.40 -29.50 -15.23
CA PRO A 799 -0.76 -29.87 -13.86
C PRO A 799 -1.14 -28.65 -13.00
N GLU A 800 -1.90 -28.89 -11.94
CA GLU A 800 -2.36 -27.86 -10.99
C GLU A 800 -3.21 -26.74 -11.60
N HIS A 801 -3.84 -27.01 -12.76
CA HIS A 801 -4.83 -26.17 -13.46
C HIS A 801 -4.26 -24.93 -14.15
N GLY A 802 -3.14 -25.13 -14.85
CA GLY A 802 -2.63 -24.16 -15.82
C GLY A 802 -3.17 -24.43 -17.22
N PHE A 803 -3.67 -23.41 -17.89
CA PHE A 803 -4.15 -23.46 -19.27
C PHE A 803 -3.38 -22.46 -20.12
N VAL A 804 -2.89 -22.91 -21.27
CA VAL A 804 -2.31 -22.07 -22.31
C VAL A 804 -3.14 -22.27 -23.57
N LEU A 805 -3.70 -21.18 -24.07
CA LEU A 805 -4.47 -21.14 -25.30
C LEU A 805 -3.79 -20.19 -26.27
N ASP A 806 -3.57 -20.67 -27.49
CA ASP A 806 -3.17 -19.88 -28.65
C ASP A 806 -4.24 -20.19 -29.71
N ILE A 807 -5.06 -19.18 -29.99
CA ILE A 807 -6.26 -19.33 -30.80
C ILE A 807 -6.25 -18.35 -31.98
N PRO A 808 -6.60 -18.78 -33.20
CA PRO A 808 -6.43 -17.96 -34.41
C PRO A 808 -7.45 -16.80 -34.56
N GLY A 809 -8.39 -16.67 -33.63
CA GLY A 809 -9.48 -15.68 -33.65
C GLY A 809 -9.87 -15.32 -32.22
N THR A 810 -11.10 -14.84 -32.01
CA THR A 810 -11.53 -14.46 -30.65
C THR A 810 -11.95 -15.67 -29.81
N ILE A 811 -11.97 -15.50 -28.49
CA ILE A 811 -12.50 -16.49 -27.53
C ILE A 811 -13.92 -16.92 -27.92
N GLU A 812 -14.79 -15.98 -28.29
CA GLU A 812 -16.17 -16.27 -28.66
C GLU A 812 -16.27 -17.12 -29.93
N GLU A 813 -15.43 -16.86 -30.93
CA GLU A 813 -15.35 -17.64 -32.16
C GLU A 813 -14.84 -19.06 -31.87
N TRP A 814 -13.81 -19.19 -31.04
CA TRP A 814 -13.24 -20.48 -30.64
C TRP A 814 -14.24 -21.33 -29.85
N LEU A 815 -14.96 -20.72 -28.90
CA LEU A 815 -16.01 -21.40 -28.13
C LEU A 815 -17.20 -21.81 -29.00
N SER A 816 -17.57 -21.02 -30.02
CA SER A 816 -18.69 -21.34 -30.91
C SER A 816 -18.38 -22.50 -31.88
N ALA A 817 -17.10 -22.75 -32.15
CA ALA A 817 -16.63 -23.79 -33.06
C ALA A 817 -16.54 -25.19 -32.44
N ARG A 818 -16.73 -25.32 -31.11
CA ARG A 818 -16.55 -26.56 -30.33
C ARG A 818 -17.80 -26.87 -29.52
#